data_AF-A0AAU1X2C5-F1
#
_entry.id   AF-A0AAU1X2C5-F1
#
_cell.length_a   1.000
_cell.length_b   1.000
_cell.length_c   1.000
_cell.angle_alpha   90.00
_cell.angle_beta   90.00
_cell.angle_gamma   90.00
#
_symmetry.space_group_name_H-M   'P 1'
#
loop_
_entity.id
_entity.type
_entity.pdbx_description
1 polymer ?
#
loop_
_entity_poly.entity_id
_entity_poly.type
_entity_poly.pdbx_seq_one_letter_code
_entity_poly.pdbx_strand_id
1 'polypeptide(L)'
;MTGPLVPFREIVLKIHSRCDLACDHCYIYEHADQSWRTRPKTISDEAVSWTARRLAEHAATHGLPSVSVILHGGEPLLAGPARLRTICEELGSALKGIAALDLRIHTNGVQLSPRYLDLFDEFHVRVGISLDGDRTANDRHRRYADGRTSHPLVLKAVELLRQDRYRHLDLGLLCTVDVRNDPEAVFDALAELEPPMIDFLLPHATWDTPPPRPDGSATAYADWLLAVFDRWQDRGRAVPVRFFSSILSSLGGGPSLTESLGLAPTDLVVVETDGKLEQVDSLKSAYEGAAATGFDVFTHSFDEVAAHPGVRARQLGLAGVSEECRGCPVVRSCGGGLYTHRYRSSNEFDNPSVYCADLEALVRGIEERAAPALVSPALSGPAGLVAEQHELTRTLLAGLHTLLDGRAGEPWLRAWEAVGALEASEEGAAGLDHVLAHPYARAWLQRTAEGFRHDPDRAASDALLLTSYVAAGTLRAGLPDAVPVRYRNGRLFLPTLGELTVDGAGEHGTVVVRGVPEGFAVEHEDGRVLRVDLQDPETASWRGVRRLTADGVPGWAVDDLDPYRDCHASPAAERLEPEAAEDFGRALARAWRLVEAMAPEVAGAMATAVTTITPLTAGSASERPRGLGALGIPVTATDRERAVELVRTFRRSEVRGLCDVTDLYAADGEWEYLSPWDGEAVPFSRLLAETHERVGLGVFDPELLSGVREALGMMEGSAEPTVHGKRLLDVVRKEFSGAQGAAMRASSPGPGKDD
;
A
#
# COMPACT_ATOMS: atom_id res chain seq x y z
N MET A 1 -23.32 -3.69 -15.29
CA MET A 1 -23.50 -3.93 -13.83
C MET A 1 -22.99 -5.33 -13.47
N THR A 2 -21.68 -5.56 -13.50
CA THR A 2 -21.11 -6.94 -13.45
C THR A 2 -20.14 -7.19 -12.29
N GLY A 3 -19.97 -6.24 -11.35
CA GLY A 3 -19.17 -6.46 -10.14
C GLY A 3 -19.92 -7.21 -9.02
N PRO A 4 -19.21 -7.80 -8.04
CA PRO A 4 -19.82 -8.33 -6.84
C PRO A 4 -20.56 -7.23 -6.05
N LEU A 5 -21.60 -7.60 -5.33
CA LEU A 5 -22.34 -6.68 -4.46
C LEU A 5 -21.44 -6.26 -3.29
N VAL A 6 -21.32 -4.95 -3.03
CA VAL A 6 -20.56 -4.45 -1.89
C VAL A 6 -21.53 -4.25 -0.72
N PRO A 7 -21.38 -5.00 0.38
CA PRO A 7 -22.28 -4.90 1.52
C PRO A 7 -22.08 -3.56 2.23
N PHE A 8 -23.17 -2.97 2.72
CA PHE A 8 -23.08 -1.74 3.51
C PHE A 8 -22.32 -1.97 4.81
N ARG A 9 -21.41 -1.05 5.13
CA ARG A 9 -20.65 -1.01 6.38
C ARG A 9 -20.93 0.25 7.19
N GLU A 10 -21.45 1.29 6.54
CA GLU A 10 -21.79 2.57 7.15
C GLU A 10 -23.27 2.90 6.95
N ILE A 11 -23.91 3.41 8.01
CA ILE A 11 -25.29 3.87 7.98
C ILE A 11 -25.35 5.29 8.50
N VAL A 12 -25.98 6.18 7.73
CA VAL A 12 -26.34 7.51 8.19
C VAL A 12 -27.79 7.47 8.66
N LEU A 13 -27.99 7.48 9.96
CA LEU A 13 -29.30 7.40 10.58
C LEU A 13 -29.81 8.81 10.92
N LYS A 14 -30.81 9.30 10.18
CA LYS A 14 -31.41 10.63 10.41
C LYS A 14 -32.31 10.57 11.64
N ILE A 15 -31.82 11.09 12.76
CA ILE A 15 -32.52 11.10 14.06
C ILE A 15 -33.55 12.24 14.12
N HIS A 16 -33.20 13.39 13.54
CA HIS A 16 -34.02 14.58 13.56
C HIS A 16 -33.93 15.32 12.22
N SER A 17 -35.06 15.71 11.62
CA SER A 17 -35.08 16.31 10.27
C SER A 17 -35.04 17.84 10.26
N ARG A 18 -35.08 18.51 11.42
CA ARG A 18 -34.97 19.98 11.55
C ARG A 18 -33.64 20.37 12.18
N CYS A 19 -33.24 21.62 11.98
CA CYS A 19 -32.03 22.22 12.54
C CYS A 19 -32.40 23.52 13.28
N ASP A 20 -31.59 23.90 14.27
CA ASP A 20 -31.70 25.17 15.00
C ASP A 20 -30.83 26.29 14.38
N LEU A 21 -30.02 25.97 13.38
CA LEU A 21 -29.33 26.92 12.50
C LEU A 21 -30.00 26.97 11.12
N ALA A 22 -29.76 28.08 10.41
CA ALA A 22 -30.26 28.34 9.06
C ALA A 22 -29.06 28.57 8.11
N CYS A 23 -28.21 27.54 7.96
CA CYS A 23 -27.05 27.62 7.08
C CYS A 23 -27.51 27.72 5.62
N ASP A 24 -27.12 28.78 4.93
CA ASP A 24 -27.49 29.07 3.53
C ASP A 24 -26.79 28.15 2.50
N HIS A 25 -25.73 27.44 2.88
CA HIS A 25 -25.11 26.39 2.07
C HIS A 25 -25.61 24.98 2.43
N CYS A 26 -26.64 24.84 3.28
CA CYS A 26 -27.10 23.52 3.69
C CYS A 26 -27.80 22.78 2.54
N TYR A 27 -27.17 21.74 2.01
CA TYR A 27 -27.73 20.96 0.91
C TYR A 27 -29.04 20.23 1.24
N ILE A 28 -29.38 20.04 2.51
CA ILE A 28 -30.68 19.48 2.90
C ILE A 28 -31.80 20.51 2.80
N TYR A 29 -31.52 21.79 3.06
CA TYR A 29 -32.56 22.83 3.19
C TYR A 29 -32.64 23.76 1.97
N GLU A 30 -31.53 23.98 1.28
CA GLU A 30 -31.39 25.02 0.25
C GLU A 30 -31.24 24.49 -1.18
N HIS A 31 -31.06 23.18 -1.37
CA HIS A 31 -30.86 22.58 -2.70
C HIS A 31 -32.15 22.00 -3.31
N ALA A 32 -32.01 21.29 -4.43
CA ALA A 32 -33.13 20.88 -5.27
C ALA A 32 -34.18 20.02 -4.55
N ASP A 33 -33.75 19.06 -3.74
CA ASP A 33 -34.66 18.20 -2.98
C ASP A 33 -35.19 18.88 -1.70
N GLN A 34 -36.51 18.90 -1.56
CA GLN A 34 -37.22 19.57 -0.47
C GLN A 34 -38.09 18.61 0.35
N SER A 35 -37.83 17.30 0.23
CA SER A 35 -38.56 16.24 0.90
C SER A 35 -38.48 16.31 2.43
N TRP A 36 -37.46 16.98 3.00
CA TRP A 36 -37.36 17.22 4.44
C TRP A 36 -38.60 17.93 5.01
N ARG A 37 -39.29 18.76 4.22
CA ARG A 37 -40.46 19.55 4.66
C ARG A 37 -41.61 18.67 5.12
N THR A 38 -41.80 17.53 4.48
CA THR A 38 -42.91 16.60 4.76
C THR A 38 -42.52 15.45 5.68
N ARG A 39 -41.21 15.22 5.88
CA ARG A 39 -40.72 14.16 6.78
C ARG A 39 -41.03 14.43 8.27
N PRO A 40 -41.24 13.38 9.08
CA PRO A 40 -41.36 13.50 10.53
C PRO A 40 -40.18 14.26 11.15
N LYS A 41 -40.44 15.00 12.24
CA LYS A 41 -39.37 15.75 12.91
C LYS A 41 -38.34 14.83 13.56
N THR A 42 -38.79 13.73 14.15
CA THR A 42 -37.98 12.75 14.87
C THR A 42 -38.25 11.36 14.31
N ILE A 43 -37.22 10.52 14.24
CA ILE A 43 -37.38 9.10 13.92
C ILE A 43 -38.24 8.37 14.96
N SER A 44 -39.10 7.44 14.54
CA SER A 44 -39.97 6.66 15.44
C SER A 44 -39.24 5.48 16.10
N ASP A 45 -39.74 4.96 17.22
CA ASP A 45 -39.20 3.75 17.87
C ASP A 45 -39.24 2.53 16.95
N GLU A 46 -40.33 2.39 16.23
CA GLU A 46 -40.52 1.30 15.28
C GLU A 46 -39.45 1.35 14.18
N ALA A 47 -39.17 2.52 13.60
CA ALA A 47 -38.13 2.67 12.59
C ALA A 47 -36.73 2.36 13.14
N VAL A 48 -36.43 2.80 14.38
CA VAL A 48 -35.14 2.49 15.04
C VAL A 48 -34.97 0.99 15.25
N SER A 49 -35.99 0.31 15.79
CA SER A 49 -35.93 -1.13 16.06
C SER A 49 -35.78 -1.95 14.77
N TRP A 50 -36.55 -1.60 13.72
CA TRP A 50 -36.38 -2.24 12.43
C TRP A 50 -35.00 -1.97 11.82
N THR A 51 -34.50 -0.74 11.91
CA THR A 51 -33.15 -0.41 11.43
C THR A 51 -32.09 -1.28 12.12
N ALA A 52 -32.13 -1.37 13.45
CA ALA A 52 -31.19 -2.17 14.23
C ALA A 52 -31.24 -3.65 13.83
N ARG A 53 -32.45 -4.19 13.63
CA ARG A 53 -32.65 -5.56 13.17
C ARG A 53 -32.10 -5.79 11.77
N ARG A 54 -32.42 -4.93 10.79
CA ARG A 54 -31.91 -5.06 9.41
C ARG A 54 -30.39 -4.97 9.35
N LEU A 55 -29.79 -4.11 10.17
CA LEU A 55 -28.35 -3.99 10.30
C LEU A 55 -27.71 -5.27 10.87
N ALA A 56 -28.29 -5.84 11.93
CA ALA A 56 -27.80 -7.09 12.51
C ALA A 56 -27.91 -8.27 11.53
N GLU A 57 -29.03 -8.39 10.81
CA GLU A 57 -29.24 -9.40 9.76
C GLU A 57 -28.20 -9.26 8.63
N HIS A 58 -27.95 -8.03 8.19
CA HIS A 58 -26.96 -7.72 7.15
C HIS A 58 -25.53 -8.05 7.61
N ALA A 59 -25.15 -7.59 8.81
CA ALA A 59 -23.81 -7.83 9.37
C ALA A 59 -23.52 -9.32 9.56
N ALA A 60 -24.50 -10.09 10.03
CA ALA A 60 -24.38 -11.54 10.19
C ALA A 60 -24.23 -12.25 8.84
N THR A 61 -25.05 -11.88 7.85
CA THR A 61 -25.05 -12.48 6.50
C THR A 61 -23.70 -12.33 5.81
N HIS A 62 -23.07 -11.15 5.94
CA HIS A 62 -21.79 -10.83 5.29
C HIS A 62 -20.57 -11.03 6.19
N GLY A 63 -20.75 -11.54 7.42
CA GLY A 63 -19.66 -11.74 8.38
C GLY A 63 -18.88 -10.46 8.68
N LEU A 64 -19.56 -9.31 8.77
CA LEU A 64 -18.90 -8.02 8.95
C LEU A 64 -18.26 -7.96 10.36
N PRO A 65 -16.95 -7.68 10.49
CA PRO A 65 -16.31 -7.59 11.80
C PRO A 65 -16.78 -6.35 12.58
N SER A 66 -17.20 -5.30 11.86
CA SER A 66 -17.69 -4.05 12.42
C SER A 66 -18.64 -3.34 11.47
N VAL A 67 -19.52 -2.51 12.03
CA VAL A 67 -20.41 -1.59 11.31
C VAL A 67 -20.37 -0.21 11.98
N SER A 68 -20.45 0.85 11.17
CA SER A 68 -20.52 2.22 11.67
C SER A 68 -21.93 2.79 11.51
N VAL A 69 -22.43 3.45 12.55
CA VAL A 69 -23.70 4.18 12.51
C VAL A 69 -23.44 5.64 12.89
N ILE A 70 -23.66 6.52 11.92
CA ILE A 70 -23.56 7.97 12.08
C ILE A 70 -24.96 8.50 12.42
N LEU A 71 -25.15 8.86 13.68
CA LEU A 71 -26.30 9.62 14.14
C LEU A 71 -26.24 11.01 13.50
N HIS A 72 -27.18 11.30 12.61
CA HIS A 72 -27.21 12.52 11.82
C HIS A 72 -28.61 13.14 11.85
N GLY A 73 -28.79 14.24 11.13
CA GLY A 73 -30.09 14.87 10.91
C GLY A 73 -29.96 16.19 10.18
N GLY A 74 -30.93 17.07 10.41
CA GLY A 74 -30.67 18.50 10.45
C GLY A 74 -29.71 18.81 11.59
N GLU A 75 -30.21 18.74 12.83
CA GLU A 75 -29.39 18.73 14.05
C GLU A 75 -29.83 17.58 14.97
N PRO A 76 -29.01 16.51 15.12
CA PRO A 76 -29.40 15.33 15.90
C PRO A 76 -29.54 15.59 17.40
N LEU A 77 -28.82 16.56 17.98
CA LEU A 77 -28.92 16.85 19.42
C LEU A 77 -30.30 17.39 19.83
N LEU A 78 -31.10 17.91 18.88
CA LEU A 78 -32.49 18.33 19.13
C LEU A 78 -33.42 17.17 19.53
N ALA A 79 -33.04 15.92 19.27
CA ALA A 79 -33.77 14.75 19.74
C ALA A 79 -33.74 14.59 21.27
N GLY A 80 -32.74 15.19 21.93
CA GLY A 80 -32.54 15.11 23.38
C GLY A 80 -31.83 13.83 23.85
N PRO A 81 -31.20 13.86 25.03
CA PRO A 81 -30.35 12.77 25.51
C PRO A 81 -31.12 11.47 25.77
N ALA A 82 -32.36 11.54 26.26
CA ALA A 82 -33.18 10.34 26.49
C ALA A 82 -33.47 9.58 25.20
N ARG A 83 -33.74 10.31 24.10
CA ARG A 83 -34.00 9.70 22.80
C ARG A 83 -32.73 9.03 22.23
N LEU A 84 -31.61 9.74 22.29
CA LEU A 84 -30.32 9.23 21.83
C LEU A 84 -29.89 7.98 22.60
N ARG A 85 -30.14 7.93 23.92
CA ARG A 85 -29.93 6.74 24.75
C ARG A 85 -30.69 5.53 24.20
N THR A 86 -32.01 5.66 24.02
CA THR A 86 -32.84 4.55 23.51
C THR A 86 -32.34 4.03 22.16
N ILE A 87 -31.89 4.93 21.28
CA ILE A 87 -31.31 4.54 19.98
C ILE A 87 -30.01 3.77 20.16
N CYS A 88 -29.10 4.24 21.02
CA CYS A 88 -27.82 3.57 21.27
C CYS A 88 -28.02 2.19 21.93
N GLU A 89 -28.96 2.08 22.88
CA GLU A 89 -29.33 0.82 23.52
C GLU A 89 -29.87 -0.20 22.53
N GLU A 90 -30.79 0.23 21.64
CA GLU A 90 -31.39 -0.65 20.64
C GLU A 90 -30.35 -1.16 19.63
N LEU A 91 -29.53 -0.26 19.08
CA LEU A 91 -28.45 -0.61 18.14
C LEU A 91 -27.42 -1.54 18.79
N GLY A 92 -26.96 -1.20 20.00
CA GLY A 92 -25.97 -1.99 20.74
C GLY A 92 -26.48 -3.37 21.12
N SER A 93 -27.75 -3.46 21.53
CA SER A 93 -28.40 -4.75 21.84
C SER A 93 -28.53 -5.62 20.60
N ALA A 94 -28.96 -5.06 19.46
CA ALA A 94 -29.16 -5.81 18.23
C ALA A 94 -27.85 -6.39 17.66
N LEU A 95 -26.74 -5.67 17.77
CA LEU A 95 -25.43 -6.08 17.22
C LEU A 95 -24.56 -6.89 18.17
N LYS A 96 -24.99 -7.06 19.43
CA LYS A 96 -24.21 -7.76 20.45
C LYS A 96 -23.90 -9.20 20.03
N GLY A 97 -22.61 -9.52 19.93
CA GLY A 97 -22.13 -10.85 19.52
C GLY A 97 -22.19 -11.10 18.01
N ILE A 98 -22.56 -10.11 17.20
CA ILE A 98 -22.62 -10.20 15.74
C ILE A 98 -21.48 -9.40 15.11
N ALA A 99 -21.38 -8.10 15.42
CA ALA A 99 -20.35 -7.21 14.89
C ALA A 99 -20.01 -6.11 15.90
N ALA A 100 -18.79 -5.55 15.83
CA ALA A 100 -18.46 -4.35 16.61
C ALA A 100 -19.24 -3.14 16.08
N LEU A 101 -19.86 -2.38 16.98
CA LEU A 101 -20.62 -1.19 16.64
C LEU A 101 -19.78 0.07 16.89
N ASP A 102 -19.52 0.84 15.83
CA ASP A 102 -18.87 2.15 15.90
C ASP A 102 -19.91 3.26 15.77
N LEU A 103 -20.27 3.88 16.90
CA LEU A 103 -21.23 4.98 16.95
C LEU A 103 -20.54 6.33 16.78
N ARG A 104 -21.08 7.14 15.87
CA ARG A 104 -20.61 8.50 15.61
C ARG A 104 -21.79 9.45 15.58
N ILE A 105 -21.56 10.73 15.86
CA ILE A 105 -22.55 11.78 15.70
C ILE A 105 -21.91 13.01 15.06
N HIS A 106 -22.58 13.58 14.05
CA HIS A 106 -22.19 14.86 13.48
C HIS A 106 -23.18 15.94 13.92
N THR A 107 -22.69 17.01 14.52
CA THR A 107 -23.49 18.10 15.10
C THR A 107 -22.95 19.46 14.71
N ASN A 108 -23.82 20.47 14.68
CA ASN A 108 -23.43 21.87 14.60
C ASN A 108 -22.81 22.38 15.93
N GLY A 109 -22.88 21.60 17.01
CA GLY A 109 -22.24 21.87 18.30
C GLY A 109 -23.03 22.78 19.25
N VAL A 110 -24.04 23.54 18.79
CA VAL A 110 -24.63 24.61 19.62
C VAL A 110 -25.42 24.09 20.83
N GLN A 111 -25.88 22.83 20.79
CA GLN A 111 -26.56 22.14 21.89
C GLN A 111 -25.64 21.26 22.74
N LEU A 112 -24.38 21.08 22.34
CA LEU A 112 -23.46 20.17 23.01
C LEU A 112 -23.18 20.65 24.43
N SER A 113 -23.27 19.73 25.38
CA SER A 113 -23.13 20.01 26.80
C SER A 113 -22.72 18.74 27.55
N PRO A 114 -22.23 18.84 28.80
CA PRO A 114 -21.81 17.68 29.58
C PRO A 114 -22.85 16.56 29.65
N ARG A 115 -24.15 16.89 29.70
CA ARG A 115 -25.22 15.86 29.69
C ARG A 115 -25.23 14.95 28.46
N TYR A 116 -24.81 15.46 27.30
CA TYR A 116 -24.68 14.65 26.08
C TYR A 116 -23.35 13.92 26.08
N LEU A 117 -22.27 14.58 26.50
CA LEU A 117 -20.95 13.96 26.55
C LEU A 117 -20.88 12.81 27.57
N ASP A 118 -21.54 12.92 28.71
CA ASP A 118 -21.68 11.82 29.68
C ASP A 118 -22.43 10.62 29.08
N LEU A 119 -23.45 10.87 28.24
CA LEU A 119 -24.14 9.81 27.50
C LEU A 119 -23.24 9.20 26.42
N PHE A 120 -22.48 10.04 25.71
CA PHE A 120 -21.60 9.60 24.64
C PHE A 120 -20.40 8.82 25.17
N ASP A 121 -19.88 9.17 26.35
CA ASP A 121 -18.90 8.39 27.11
C ASP A 121 -19.42 6.99 27.44
N GLU A 122 -20.66 6.89 27.92
CA GLU A 122 -21.31 5.61 28.26
C GLU A 122 -21.48 4.67 27.05
N PHE A 123 -21.84 5.21 25.89
CA PHE A 123 -22.10 4.43 24.66
C PHE A 123 -20.96 4.49 23.64
N HIS A 124 -19.83 5.10 24.00
CA HIS A 124 -18.68 5.35 23.11
C HIS A 124 -19.05 6.04 21.79
N VAL A 125 -19.98 7.00 21.83
CA VAL A 125 -20.38 7.79 20.66
C VAL A 125 -19.35 8.88 20.41
N ARG A 126 -18.65 8.83 19.28
CA ARG A 126 -17.65 9.85 18.95
C ARG A 126 -18.30 11.02 18.19
N VAL A 127 -17.83 12.25 18.42
CA VAL A 127 -18.48 13.51 18.05
C VAL A 127 -17.65 14.26 17.02
N GLY A 128 -18.22 14.48 15.83
CA GLY A 128 -17.70 15.42 14.84
C GLY A 128 -18.45 16.75 14.92
N ILE A 129 -17.71 17.87 14.96
CA ILE A 129 -18.29 19.21 15.05
C ILE A 129 -18.12 19.93 13.71
N SER A 130 -19.21 20.51 13.21
CA SER A 130 -19.13 21.37 12.03
C SER A 130 -18.66 22.79 12.40
N LEU A 131 -17.54 23.23 11.83
CA LEU A 131 -16.96 24.56 12.05
C LEU A 131 -16.17 24.98 10.80
N ASP A 132 -16.50 26.12 10.21
CA ASP A 132 -15.93 26.53 8.91
C ASP A 132 -14.70 27.46 9.03
N GLY A 133 -14.06 27.51 10.20
CA GLY A 133 -12.87 28.34 10.46
C GLY A 133 -13.09 29.37 11.56
N ASP A 134 -12.48 30.54 11.39
CA ASP A 134 -12.65 31.68 12.30
C ASP A 134 -14.10 32.19 12.30
N ARG A 135 -14.39 33.17 13.15
CA ARG A 135 -15.74 33.74 13.24
C ARG A 135 -16.19 34.33 11.89
N THR A 136 -15.29 34.95 11.13
CA THR A 136 -15.62 35.54 9.83
C THR A 136 -16.11 34.48 8.85
N ALA A 137 -15.36 33.39 8.74
CA ALA A 137 -15.66 32.26 7.87
C ALA A 137 -16.94 31.53 8.33
N ASN A 138 -17.04 31.19 9.62
CA ASN A 138 -18.21 30.51 10.18
C ASN A 138 -19.48 31.35 10.04
N ASP A 139 -19.44 32.63 10.45
CA ASP A 139 -20.61 33.50 10.39
C ASP A 139 -20.98 33.86 8.95
N ARG A 140 -20.17 33.57 7.92
CA ARG A 140 -20.61 33.75 6.54
C ARG A 140 -21.85 32.91 6.22
N HIS A 141 -21.97 31.75 6.86
CA HIS A 141 -23.00 30.78 6.55
C HIS A 141 -23.75 30.24 7.77
N ARG A 142 -23.04 29.87 8.85
CA ARG A 142 -23.60 29.14 10.00
C ARG A 142 -24.25 30.07 11.01
N ARG A 143 -25.36 30.68 10.63
CA ARG A 143 -26.12 31.60 11.50
C ARG A 143 -27.43 30.99 11.99
N TYR A 144 -27.94 31.52 13.09
CA TYR A 144 -29.34 31.35 13.44
C TYR A 144 -30.24 32.02 12.40
N ALA A 145 -31.51 31.60 12.31
CA ALA A 145 -32.48 32.19 11.40
C ALA A 145 -32.70 33.70 11.61
N ASP A 146 -32.40 34.23 12.79
CA ASP A 146 -32.45 35.67 13.11
C ASP A 146 -31.13 36.42 12.82
N GLY A 147 -30.16 35.75 12.20
CA GLY A 147 -28.86 36.31 11.82
C GLY A 147 -27.81 36.33 12.93
N ARG A 148 -28.11 35.85 14.14
CA ARG A 148 -27.11 35.75 15.21
C ARG A 148 -26.02 34.73 14.88
N THR A 149 -24.81 35.00 15.37
CA THR A 149 -23.64 34.10 15.29
C THR A 149 -23.87 32.82 16.09
N SER A 150 -23.44 31.68 15.54
CA SER A 150 -23.33 30.40 16.26
C SER A 150 -21.94 30.19 16.87
N HIS A 151 -20.92 30.85 16.32
CA HIS A 151 -19.50 30.55 16.55
C HIS A 151 -19.08 30.44 18.03
N PRO A 152 -19.47 31.35 18.95
CA PRO A 152 -19.08 31.22 20.35
C PRO A 152 -19.59 29.95 21.03
N LEU A 153 -20.76 29.44 20.63
CA LEU A 153 -21.32 28.20 21.18
C LEU A 153 -20.62 26.97 20.58
N VAL A 154 -20.24 27.03 19.30
CA VAL A 154 -19.45 25.97 18.66
C VAL A 154 -18.07 25.85 19.31
N LEU A 155 -17.38 26.98 19.55
CA LEU A 155 -16.08 26.95 20.26
C LEU A 155 -16.21 26.40 21.68
N LYS A 156 -17.31 26.70 22.38
CA LYS A 156 -17.59 26.09 23.68
C LYS A 156 -17.78 24.57 23.58
N ALA A 157 -18.40 24.07 22.52
CA ALA A 157 -18.55 22.65 22.28
C ALA A 157 -17.20 21.95 22.05
N VAL A 158 -16.32 22.56 21.25
CA VAL A 158 -14.96 22.07 21.03
C VAL A 158 -14.15 22.07 22.34
N GLU A 159 -14.23 23.14 23.12
CA GLU A 159 -13.53 23.21 24.42
C GLU A 159 -14.02 22.16 25.42
N LEU A 160 -15.30 21.77 25.36
CA LEU A 160 -15.79 20.62 26.15
C LEU A 160 -15.13 19.31 25.73
N LEU A 161 -14.98 19.06 24.43
CA LEU A 161 -14.33 17.86 23.90
C LEU A 161 -12.82 17.83 24.21
N ARG A 162 -12.16 18.99 24.30
CA ARG A 162 -10.73 19.07 24.65
C ARG A 162 -10.40 18.68 26.08
N GLN A 163 -11.40 18.63 26.98
CA GLN A 163 -11.19 18.20 28.36
C GLN A 163 -10.74 16.74 28.41
N ASP A 164 -9.76 16.41 29.24
CA ASP A 164 -9.19 15.04 29.36
C ASP A 164 -10.26 13.95 29.48
N ARG A 165 -11.37 14.25 30.18
CA ARG A 165 -12.50 13.33 30.35
C ARG A 165 -13.22 12.98 29.04
N TYR A 166 -13.33 13.90 28.09
CA TYR A 166 -14.11 13.73 26.86
C TYR A 166 -13.25 13.68 25.59
N ARG A 167 -11.94 13.89 25.70
CA ARG A 167 -11.01 13.94 24.55
C ARG A 167 -11.03 12.70 23.66
N HIS A 168 -11.30 11.53 24.24
CA HIS A 168 -11.42 10.28 23.48
C HIS A 168 -12.70 10.19 22.62
N LEU A 169 -13.68 11.07 22.85
CA LEU A 169 -14.91 11.18 22.07
C LEU A 169 -14.75 12.10 20.86
N ASP A 170 -13.69 12.90 20.77
CA ASP A 170 -13.52 13.86 19.68
C ASP A 170 -13.19 13.13 18.36
N LEU A 171 -13.98 13.37 17.31
CA LEU A 171 -13.68 12.93 15.93
C LEU A 171 -12.99 14.00 15.11
N GLY A 172 -13.04 15.26 15.56
CA GLY A 172 -12.50 16.40 14.85
C GLY A 172 -13.54 17.30 14.20
N LEU A 173 -13.05 18.14 13.29
CA LEU A 173 -13.79 19.26 12.72
C LEU A 173 -14.14 19.03 11.25
N LEU A 174 -15.38 19.30 10.89
CA LEU A 174 -15.87 19.30 9.50
C LEU A 174 -16.04 20.74 9.02
N CYS A 175 -15.27 21.14 8.01
CA CYS A 175 -15.22 22.51 7.49
C CYS A 175 -15.69 22.54 6.02
N THR A 176 -16.81 23.21 5.74
CA THR A 176 -17.22 23.45 4.35
C THR A 176 -16.34 24.54 3.73
N VAL A 177 -15.72 24.24 2.59
CA VAL A 177 -14.81 25.18 1.90
C VAL A 177 -15.60 26.34 1.28
N ASP A 178 -15.15 27.56 1.54
CA ASP A 178 -15.55 28.76 0.83
C ASP A 178 -14.33 29.57 0.41
N VAL A 179 -14.11 29.64 -0.90
CA VAL A 179 -12.98 30.32 -1.55
C VAL A 179 -12.94 31.84 -1.32
N ARG A 180 -13.99 32.44 -0.73
CA ARG A 180 -14.03 33.85 -0.31
C ARG A 180 -13.33 34.10 1.03
N ASN A 181 -13.06 33.05 1.80
CA ASN A 181 -12.34 33.13 3.06
C ASN A 181 -10.84 32.98 2.81
N ASP A 182 -10.03 33.61 3.66
CA ASP A 182 -8.58 33.42 3.64
C ASP A 182 -8.24 31.96 4.02
N PRO A 183 -7.57 31.19 3.14
CA PRO A 183 -7.28 29.77 3.39
C PRO A 183 -6.41 29.55 4.62
N GLU A 184 -5.36 30.33 4.79
CA GLU A 184 -4.42 30.17 5.90
C GLU A 184 -5.09 30.53 7.23
N ALA A 185 -5.88 31.60 7.27
CA ALA A 185 -6.60 32.00 8.47
C ALA A 185 -7.65 30.95 8.89
N VAL A 186 -8.36 30.34 7.93
CA VAL A 186 -9.30 29.24 8.22
C VAL A 186 -8.55 28.05 8.79
N PHE A 187 -7.47 27.60 8.15
CA PHE A 187 -6.70 26.46 8.62
C PHE A 187 -6.08 26.71 10.00
N ASP A 188 -5.45 27.86 10.21
CA ASP A 188 -4.82 28.20 11.48
C ASP A 188 -5.85 28.24 12.62
N ALA A 189 -7.02 28.85 12.39
CA ALA A 189 -8.09 28.90 13.39
C ALA A 189 -8.61 27.51 13.77
N LEU A 190 -8.71 26.58 12.81
CA LEU A 190 -9.11 25.20 13.09
C LEU A 190 -8.01 24.41 13.80
N ALA A 191 -6.75 24.57 13.37
CA ALA A 191 -5.62 23.85 13.93
C ALA A 191 -5.27 24.29 15.36
N GLU A 192 -5.49 25.57 15.71
CA GLU A 192 -5.32 26.09 17.08
C GLU A 192 -6.24 25.44 18.11
N LEU A 193 -7.34 24.84 17.66
CA LEU A 193 -8.26 24.08 18.51
C LEU A 193 -7.74 22.68 18.84
N GLU A 194 -6.60 22.27 18.27
CA GLU A 194 -5.96 20.96 18.46
C GLU A 194 -6.91 19.77 18.25
N PRO A 195 -7.75 19.75 17.21
CA PRO A 195 -8.64 18.62 16.98
C PRO A 195 -7.84 17.38 16.58
N PRO A 196 -8.37 16.16 16.76
CA PRO A 196 -7.71 14.93 16.31
C PRO A 196 -7.64 14.83 14.78
N MET A 197 -8.51 15.55 14.06
CA MET A 197 -8.59 15.58 12.60
C MET A 197 -9.31 16.84 12.13
N ILE A 198 -8.94 17.33 10.94
CA ILE A 198 -9.72 18.30 10.17
C ILE A 198 -10.16 17.65 8.86
N ASP A 199 -11.39 17.91 8.43
CA ASP A 199 -11.91 17.49 7.15
C ASP A 199 -12.50 18.66 6.36
N PHE A 200 -11.87 18.98 5.23
CA PHE A 200 -12.34 20.00 4.32
C PHE A 200 -13.32 19.39 3.32
N LEU A 201 -14.54 19.94 3.28
CA LEU A 201 -15.63 19.48 2.44
C LEU A 201 -15.86 20.47 1.31
N LEU A 202 -15.78 20.01 0.06
CA LEU A 202 -16.23 20.81 -1.07
C LEU A 202 -17.74 21.03 -0.95
N PRO A 203 -18.26 22.26 -1.17
CA PRO A 203 -19.68 22.50 -1.12
C PRO A 203 -20.38 21.64 -2.17
N HIS A 204 -21.56 21.10 -1.86
CA HIS A 204 -22.28 20.34 -2.86
C HIS A 204 -22.69 21.27 -4.01
N ALA A 205 -22.40 20.83 -5.22
CA ALA A 205 -22.71 21.55 -6.45
C ALA A 205 -22.97 20.54 -7.57
N THR A 206 -23.59 20.99 -8.66
CA THR A 206 -23.82 20.19 -9.86
C THR A 206 -23.51 21.03 -11.10
N TRP A 207 -23.54 20.45 -12.29
CA TRP A 207 -23.39 21.26 -13.51
C TRP A 207 -24.59 22.19 -13.76
N ASP A 208 -25.77 21.84 -13.25
CA ASP A 208 -26.96 22.70 -13.34
C ASP A 208 -26.91 23.84 -12.32
N THR A 209 -26.26 23.63 -11.17
CA THR A 209 -26.02 24.64 -10.12
C THR A 209 -24.54 24.62 -9.73
N PRO A 210 -23.67 25.25 -10.53
CA PRO A 210 -22.22 25.19 -10.35
C PRO A 210 -21.77 25.92 -9.08
N PRO A 211 -20.60 25.56 -8.52
CA PRO A 211 -20.10 26.16 -7.31
C PRO A 211 -19.73 27.65 -7.53
N PRO A 212 -19.82 28.49 -6.48
CA PRO A 212 -19.45 29.89 -6.58
C PRO A 212 -17.96 30.05 -6.88
N ARG A 213 -17.64 30.79 -7.95
CA ARG A 213 -16.27 31.15 -8.36
C ARG A 213 -16.17 32.67 -8.51
N PRO A 214 -15.95 33.43 -7.41
CA PRO A 214 -16.01 34.89 -7.43
C PRO A 214 -15.06 35.58 -8.40
N ASP A 215 -13.89 34.97 -8.63
CA ASP A 215 -12.85 35.43 -9.55
C ASP A 215 -12.94 34.80 -10.95
N GLY A 216 -13.88 33.87 -11.15
CA GLY A 216 -14.02 33.09 -12.38
C GLY A 216 -12.93 32.03 -12.60
N SER A 217 -12.04 31.79 -11.63
CA SER A 217 -10.98 30.78 -11.77
C SER A 217 -11.57 29.37 -11.85
N ALA A 218 -11.18 28.62 -12.88
CA ALA A 218 -11.54 27.22 -13.04
C ALA A 218 -10.96 26.32 -11.93
N THR A 219 -9.93 26.80 -11.23
CA THR A 219 -9.20 26.09 -10.17
C THR A 219 -9.31 26.77 -8.80
N ALA A 220 -10.26 27.69 -8.61
CA ALA A 220 -10.40 28.47 -7.38
C ALA A 220 -10.38 27.62 -6.07
N TYR A 221 -11.01 26.44 -6.09
CA TYR A 221 -11.04 25.56 -4.92
C TYR A 221 -9.72 24.80 -4.75
N ALA A 222 -9.06 24.43 -5.85
CA ALA A 222 -7.73 23.84 -5.80
C ALA A 222 -6.70 24.84 -5.28
N ASP A 223 -6.71 26.07 -5.76
CA ASP A 223 -5.79 27.14 -5.36
C ASP A 223 -5.94 27.41 -3.85
N TRP A 224 -7.17 27.46 -3.35
CA TRP A 224 -7.47 27.60 -1.93
C TRP A 224 -6.96 26.40 -1.11
N LEU A 225 -7.27 25.17 -1.54
CA LEU A 225 -6.84 23.95 -0.84
C LEU A 225 -5.33 23.73 -0.89
N LEU A 226 -4.64 24.14 -1.96
CA LEU A 226 -3.19 24.08 -2.08
C LEU A 226 -2.52 25.08 -1.14
N ALA A 227 -3.08 26.28 -0.98
CA ALA A 227 -2.59 27.23 0.03
C ALA A 227 -2.73 26.66 1.45
N VAL A 228 -3.85 26.00 1.75
CA VAL A 228 -4.01 25.28 3.03
C VAL A 228 -3.02 24.11 3.16
N PHE A 229 -2.78 23.37 2.09
CA PHE A 229 -1.82 22.26 2.09
C PHE A 229 -0.39 22.75 2.37
N ASP A 230 0.04 23.84 1.73
CA ASP A 230 1.34 24.46 1.96
C ASP A 230 1.47 24.92 3.41
N ARG A 231 0.46 25.63 3.93
CA ARG A 231 0.40 26.04 5.34
C ARG A 231 0.46 24.86 6.31
N TRP A 232 -0.26 23.78 6.00
CA TRP A 232 -0.27 22.56 6.79
C TRP A 232 1.11 21.88 6.83
N GLN A 233 1.84 21.88 5.71
CA GLN A 233 3.21 21.36 5.65
C GLN A 233 4.20 22.23 6.43
N ASP A 234 4.12 23.56 6.29
CA ASP A 234 4.99 24.50 7.00
C ASP A 234 4.85 24.41 8.52
N ARG A 235 3.67 23.98 8.99
CA ARG A 235 3.38 23.73 10.41
C ARG A 235 3.75 22.31 10.85
N GLY A 236 4.48 21.56 10.03
CA GLY A 236 4.93 20.19 10.34
C GLY A 236 3.81 19.16 10.35
N ARG A 237 2.68 19.43 9.68
CA ARG A 237 1.50 18.56 9.64
C ARG A 237 0.93 18.23 11.02
N ALA A 238 0.91 19.22 11.92
CA ALA A 238 0.57 19.07 13.34
C ALA A 238 -0.78 18.38 13.64
N VAL A 239 -1.75 18.50 12.71
CA VAL A 239 -3.05 17.83 12.77
C VAL A 239 -3.32 17.08 11.47
N PRO A 240 -3.81 15.84 11.47
CA PRO A 240 -4.22 15.15 10.24
C PRO A 240 -5.35 15.89 9.51
N VAL A 241 -5.21 16.06 8.19
CA VAL A 241 -6.27 16.59 7.31
C VAL A 241 -6.76 15.48 6.40
N ARG A 242 -7.97 14.96 6.62
CA ARG A 242 -8.49 13.75 5.95
C ARG A 242 -8.49 13.84 4.42
N PHE A 243 -8.86 15.00 3.88
CA PHE A 243 -8.86 15.26 2.46
C PHE A 243 -7.47 15.10 1.84
N PHE A 244 -6.44 15.71 2.44
CA PHE A 244 -5.06 15.60 1.98
C PHE A 244 -4.46 14.21 2.22
N SER A 245 -4.74 13.60 3.37
CA SER A 245 -4.33 12.22 3.66
C SER A 245 -4.87 11.23 2.63
N SER A 246 -6.09 11.45 2.10
CA SER A 246 -6.66 10.62 1.03
C SER A 246 -5.89 10.75 -0.28
N ILE A 247 -5.49 11.98 -0.66
CA ILE A 247 -4.68 12.22 -1.85
C ILE A 247 -3.27 11.65 -1.67
N LEU A 248 -2.62 11.88 -0.53
CA LEU A 248 -1.28 11.34 -0.25
C LEU A 248 -1.28 9.81 -0.23
N SER A 249 -2.29 9.18 0.40
CA SER A 249 -2.48 7.72 0.41
C SER A 249 -2.63 7.18 -1.01
N SER A 250 -3.55 7.75 -1.80
CA SER A 250 -3.74 7.32 -3.19
C SER A 250 -2.49 7.51 -4.05
N LEU A 251 -1.80 8.65 -3.98
CA LEU A 251 -0.52 8.86 -4.68
C LEU A 251 0.55 7.81 -4.33
N GLY A 252 0.55 7.31 -3.09
CA GLY A 252 1.42 6.22 -2.63
C GLY A 252 0.96 4.80 -3.00
N GLY A 253 -0.23 4.63 -3.57
CA GLY A 253 -0.80 3.31 -3.92
C GLY A 253 -1.90 2.81 -2.98
N GLY A 254 -2.13 3.50 -1.85
CA GLY A 254 -3.17 3.19 -0.88
C GLY A 254 -4.58 3.63 -1.32
N PRO A 255 -5.62 3.32 -0.52
CA PRO A 255 -6.99 3.74 -0.78
C PRO A 255 -7.24 5.21 -0.40
N SER A 256 -8.34 5.78 -0.89
CA SER A 256 -8.91 7.03 -0.37
C SER A 256 -9.54 6.80 1.01
N LEU A 257 -9.55 7.83 1.87
CA LEU A 257 -10.15 7.80 3.22
C LEU A 257 -11.50 8.53 3.27
N THR A 258 -12.06 8.87 2.10
CA THR A 258 -13.34 9.57 1.94
C THR A 258 -14.05 9.12 0.67
N GLU A 259 -15.38 9.11 0.67
CA GLU A 259 -16.19 8.83 -0.54
C GLU A 259 -16.10 9.92 -1.62
N SER A 260 -15.61 11.11 -1.25
CA SER A 260 -15.51 12.25 -2.17
C SER A 260 -14.36 12.12 -3.17
N LEU A 261 -13.43 11.20 -2.91
CA LEU A 261 -12.20 10.98 -3.68
C LEU A 261 -11.95 9.48 -3.87
N GLY A 262 -11.23 9.13 -4.92
CA GLY A 262 -10.85 7.76 -5.23
C GLY A 262 -11.96 6.91 -5.84
N LEU A 263 -11.59 5.69 -6.25
CA LEU A 263 -12.46 4.75 -6.96
C LEU A 263 -13.07 3.66 -6.05
N ALA A 264 -12.85 3.76 -4.74
CA ALA A 264 -13.39 2.79 -3.80
C ALA A 264 -14.93 2.79 -3.85
N PRO A 265 -15.57 1.61 -3.82
CA PRO A 265 -17.02 1.52 -3.92
C PRO A 265 -17.69 2.13 -2.68
N THR A 266 -18.82 2.81 -2.86
CA THR A 266 -19.62 3.29 -1.72
C THR A 266 -20.32 2.14 -1.00
N ASP A 267 -20.14 2.05 0.30
CA ASP A 267 -20.76 1.06 1.21
C ASP A 267 -21.67 1.72 2.27
N LEU A 268 -22.31 2.83 1.87
CA LEU A 268 -23.19 3.65 2.70
C LEU A 268 -24.67 3.59 2.27
N VAL A 269 -25.56 3.53 3.26
CA VAL A 269 -27.01 3.73 3.12
C VAL A 269 -27.53 4.77 4.11
N VAL A 270 -28.51 5.59 3.69
CA VAL A 270 -29.18 6.56 4.55
C VAL A 270 -30.50 5.98 5.03
N VAL A 271 -30.79 6.10 6.32
CA VAL A 271 -32.09 5.80 6.91
C VAL A 271 -32.72 7.12 7.33
N GLU A 272 -33.80 7.50 6.66
CA GLU A 272 -34.54 8.74 6.93
C GLU A 272 -35.44 8.64 8.17
N THR A 273 -35.91 9.77 8.69
CA THR A 273 -36.75 9.83 9.90
C THR A 273 -38.09 9.08 9.79
N ASP A 274 -38.56 8.80 8.58
CA ASP A 274 -39.77 8.01 8.31
C ASP A 274 -39.47 6.52 8.07
N GLY A 275 -38.22 6.08 8.23
CA GLY A 275 -37.78 4.70 7.99
C GLY A 275 -37.51 4.37 6.53
N LYS A 276 -37.61 5.34 5.61
CA LYS A 276 -37.20 5.14 4.22
C LYS A 276 -35.71 4.92 4.11
N LEU A 277 -35.33 4.05 3.18
CA LEU A 277 -33.96 3.76 2.82
C LEU A 277 -33.60 4.55 1.57
N GLU A 278 -32.58 5.38 1.69
CA GLU A 278 -32.11 6.25 0.63
C GLU A 278 -30.66 5.94 0.28
N GLN A 279 -30.27 6.36 -0.91
CA GLN A 279 -28.88 6.49 -1.31
C GLN A 279 -28.18 7.55 -0.45
N VAL A 280 -26.92 7.90 -0.76
CA VAL A 280 -26.23 9.01 -0.08
C VAL A 280 -27.06 10.29 -0.13
N ASP A 281 -27.07 11.01 0.98
CA ASP A 281 -27.88 12.23 1.15
C ASP A 281 -27.40 13.37 0.26
N SER A 282 -26.12 13.42 -0.10
CA SER A 282 -25.58 14.42 -1.02
C SER A 282 -26.38 14.50 -2.32
N LEU A 283 -26.93 13.39 -2.83
CA LEU A 283 -27.74 13.31 -4.06
C LEU A 283 -28.94 14.26 -4.05
N LYS A 284 -29.44 14.67 -2.87
CA LYS A 284 -30.48 15.69 -2.70
C LYS A 284 -30.13 17.04 -3.34
N SER A 285 -28.85 17.24 -3.65
CA SER A 285 -28.36 18.40 -4.40
C SER A 285 -28.66 18.35 -5.90
N ALA A 286 -28.95 17.17 -6.46
CA ALA A 286 -29.12 16.98 -7.90
C ALA A 286 -30.51 17.39 -8.39
N TYR A 287 -31.56 16.77 -7.84
CA TYR A 287 -32.96 17.02 -8.18
C TYR A 287 -33.89 16.45 -7.09
N GLU A 288 -35.16 16.83 -7.10
CA GLU A 288 -36.17 16.32 -6.16
C GLU A 288 -36.30 14.79 -6.24
N GLY A 289 -36.10 14.10 -5.12
CA GLY A 289 -36.20 12.65 -5.03
C GLY A 289 -34.96 11.89 -5.51
N ALA A 290 -33.85 12.56 -5.83
CA ALA A 290 -32.64 11.93 -6.36
C ALA A 290 -32.06 10.81 -5.47
N ALA A 291 -32.19 10.94 -4.15
CA ALA A 291 -31.71 9.95 -3.19
C ALA A 291 -32.68 8.76 -2.98
N ALA A 292 -33.92 8.85 -3.46
CA ALA A 292 -34.94 7.84 -3.17
C ALA A 292 -34.61 6.49 -3.83
N THR A 293 -34.80 5.40 -3.08
CA THR A 293 -34.69 4.02 -3.61
C THR A 293 -36.06 3.33 -3.75
N GLY A 294 -37.10 3.88 -3.11
CA GLY A 294 -38.41 3.24 -2.99
C GLY A 294 -38.52 2.21 -1.85
N PHE A 295 -37.42 1.97 -1.11
CA PHE A 295 -37.38 0.99 -0.02
C PHE A 295 -37.56 1.61 1.37
N ASP A 296 -37.89 0.76 2.34
CA ASP A 296 -38.02 1.11 3.76
C ASP A 296 -37.56 -0.05 4.66
N VAL A 297 -37.18 0.27 5.90
CA VAL A 297 -36.68 -0.71 6.89
C VAL A 297 -37.73 -1.72 7.35
N PHE A 298 -39.01 -1.41 7.18
CA PHE A 298 -40.11 -2.23 7.67
C PHE A 298 -40.29 -3.47 6.80
N THR A 299 -40.10 -3.33 5.49
CA THR A 299 -40.39 -4.37 4.51
C THR A 299 -39.15 -4.88 3.78
N HIS A 300 -38.09 -4.08 3.63
CA HIS A 300 -36.92 -4.41 2.82
C HIS A 300 -35.64 -4.63 3.63
N SER A 301 -34.81 -5.54 3.15
CA SER A 301 -33.46 -5.80 3.64
C SER A 301 -32.44 -4.80 3.09
N PHE A 302 -31.31 -4.66 3.76
CA PHE A 302 -30.20 -3.86 3.25
C PHE A 302 -29.57 -4.43 1.99
N ASP A 303 -29.62 -5.75 1.79
CA ASP A 303 -29.16 -6.38 0.55
C ASP A 303 -30.02 -6.01 -0.67
N GLU A 304 -31.34 -5.89 -0.49
CA GLU A 304 -32.23 -5.39 -1.54
C GLU A 304 -31.88 -3.95 -1.93
N VAL A 305 -31.55 -3.11 -0.94
CA VAL A 305 -31.11 -1.73 -1.20
C VAL A 305 -29.72 -1.68 -1.84
N ALA A 306 -28.79 -2.54 -1.42
CA ALA A 306 -27.46 -2.65 -2.04
C ALA A 306 -27.53 -3.10 -3.50
N ALA A 307 -28.58 -3.87 -3.87
CA ALA A 307 -28.86 -4.25 -5.25
C ALA A 307 -29.54 -3.14 -6.08
N HIS A 308 -29.98 -2.03 -5.48
CA HIS A 308 -30.64 -0.93 -6.17
C HIS A 308 -29.71 -0.35 -7.28
N PRO A 309 -30.19 -0.11 -8.51
CA PRO A 309 -29.36 0.37 -9.61
C PRO A 309 -28.58 1.65 -9.30
N GLY A 310 -29.19 2.61 -8.59
CA GLY A 310 -28.52 3.85 -8.18
C GLY A 310 -27.42 3.65 -7.13
N VAL A 311 -27.58 2.66 -6.24
CA VAL A 311 -26.51 2.29 -5.29
C VAL A 311 -25.39 1.60 -6.05
N ARG A 312 -25.75 0.61 -6.87
CA ARG A 312 -24.83 -0.16 -7.71
C ARG A 312 -23.98 0.73 -8.61
N ALA A 313 -24.54 1.80 -9.17
CA ALA A 313 -23.81 2.75 -10.03
C ALA A 313 -22.58 3.36 -9.35
N ARG A 314 -22.62 3.51 -8.02
CA ARG A 314 -21.54 4.08 -7.19
C ARG A 314 -20.57 3.02 -6.65
N GLN A 315 -20.80 1.76 -6.98
CA GLN A 315 -19.96 0.62 -6.59
C GLN A 315 -19.17 0.04 -7.78
N LEU A 316 -19.23 0.68 -8.94
CA LEU A 316 -18.60 0.19 -10.18
C LEU A 316 -17.12 0.58 -10.32
N GLY A 317 -16.56 1.35 -9.38
CA GLY A 317 -15.19 1.85 -9.48
C GLY A 317 -14.95 2.60 -10.80
N LEU A 318 -13.92 2.21 -11.53
CA LEU A 318 -13.55 2.79 -12.82
C LEU A 318 -14.67 2.66 -13.88
N ALA A 319 -15.43 1.58 -13.87
CA ALA A 319 -16.53 1.41 -14.83
C ALA A 319 -17.72 2.35 -14.54
N GLY A 320 -17.75 3.00 -13.38
CA GLY A 320 -18.79 3.94 -12.95
C GLY A 320 -18.48 5.42 -13.19
N VAL A 321 -17.36 5.75 -13.83
CA VAL A 321 -16.99 7.13 -14.19
C VAL A 321 -17.15 7.37 -15.71
N SER A 322 -17.21 8.65 -16.10
CA SER A 322 -17.36 9.04 -17.50
C SER A 322 -16.20 8.56 -18.36
N GLU A 323 -16.40 8.53 -19.68
CA GLU A 323 -15.34 8.14 -20.65
C GLU A 323 -14.08 8.99 -20.50
N GLU A 324 -14.25 10.32 -20.31
CA GLU A 324 -13.15 11.25 -20.04
C GLU A 324 -12.37 10.86 -18.77
N CYS A 325 -13.08 10.48 -17.69
CA CYS A 325 -12.45 10.07 -16.45
C CYS A 325 -11.70 8.73 -16.59
N ARG A 326 -12.21 7.78 -17.39
CA ARG A 326 -11.57 6.46 -17.58
C ARG A 326 -10.17 6.53 -18.21
N GLY A 327 -9.92 7.55 -19.03
CA GLY A 327 -8.61 7.84 -19.62
C GLY A 327 -7.79 8.90 -18.86
N CYS A 328 -8.25 9.36 -17.70
CA CYS A 328 -7.60 10.46 -16.99
C CYS A 328 -6.51 9.96 -16.02
N PRO A 329 -5.25 10.47 -16.10
CA PRO A 329 -4.14 10.01 -15.26
C PRO A 329 -4.31 10.22 -13.75
N VAL A 330 -5.24 11.09 -13.33
CA VAL A 330 -5.48 11.38 -11.90
C VAL A 330 -6.73 10.70 -11.35
N VAL A 331 -7.47 9.95 -12.18
CA VAL A 331 -8.79 9.39 -11.81
C VAL A 331 -8.73 8.45 -10.61
N ARG A 332 -7.61 7.75 -10.41
CA ARG A 332 -7.44 6.88 -9.24
C ARG A 332 -7.45 7.65 -7.92
N SER A 333 -6.94 8.88 -7.93
CA SER A 333 -6.93 9.76 -6.76
C SER A 333 -8.22 10.59 -6.65
N CYS A 334 -8.70 11.19 -7.75
CA CYS A 334 -9.89 12.04 -7.69
C CYS A 334 -11.20 11.26 -7.72
N GLY A 335 -11.20 10.04 -8.26
CA GLY A 335 -12.39 9.19 -8.39
C GLY A 335 -13.42 9.67 -9.41
N GLY A 336 -13.15 10.74 -10.17
CA GLY A 336 -14.16 11.52 -10.90
C GLY A 336 -14.96 12.46 -9.99
N GLY A 337 -14.50 12.71 -8.76
CA GLY A 337 -15.18 13.47 -7.70
C GLY A 337 -16.43 12.77 -7.15
N LEU A 338 -17.06 13.37 -6.14
CA LEU A 338 -18.29 12.85 -5.55
C LEU A 338 -19.37 12.65 -6.64
N TYR A 339 -20.06 11.50 -6.63
CA TYR A 339 -21.02 11.14 -7.68
C TYR A 339 -22.07 12.22 -7.95
N THR A 340 -22.58 12.86 -6.90
CA THR A 340 -23.55 13.97 -7.03
C THR A 340 -23.00 15.15 -7.82
N HIS A 341 -21.71 15.45 -7.72
CA HIS A 341 -21.07 16.58 -8.40
C HIS A 341 -20.99 16.41 -9.92
N ARG A 342 -21.34 15.22 -10.44
CA ARG A 342 -21.37 14.91 -11.88
C ARG A 342 -22.72 15.19 -12.51
N TYR A 343 -23.75 15.51 -11.72
CA TYR A 343 -25.10 15.65 -12.23
C TYR A 343 -25.23 16.83 -13.19
N ARG A 344 -25.86 16.58 -14.33
CA ARG A 344 -26.36 17.58 -15.29
C ARG A 344 -27.67 17.08 -15.89
N SER A 345 -28.70 17.92 -15.95
CA SER A 345 -30.00 17.58 -16.54
C SER A 345 -29.95 16.95 -17.94
N SER A 346 -28.94 17.27 -18.77
CA SER A 346 -28.83 16.75 -20.14
C SER A 346 -28.22 15.35 -20.26
N ASN A 347 -27.40 14.91 -19.31
CA ASN A 347 -26.66 13.64 -19.38
C ASN A 347 -26.57 12.92 -18.02
N GLU A 348 -27.47 13.27 -17.10
CA GLU A 348 -27.55 12.75 -15.74
C GLU A 348 -26.18 12.74 -15.03
N PHE A 349 -25.69 11.59 -14.57
CA PHE A 349 -24.43 11.47 -13.81
C PHE A 349 -23.22 11.05 -14.65
N ASP A 350 -23.38 10.86 -15.97
CA ASP A 350 -22.30 10.47 -16.88
C ASP A 350 -21.50 11.69 -17.35
N ASN A 351 -20.95 12.45 -16.40
CA ASN A 351 -20.10 13.60 -16.65
C ASN A 351 -18.90 13.56 -15.69
N PRO A 352 -17.79 14.24 -16.01
CA PRO A 352 -16.81 14.61 -14.99
C PRO A 352 -17.48 15.42 -13.87
N SER A 353 -16.87 15.45 -12.69
CA SER A 353 -17.31 16.34 -11.62
C SER A 353 -17.32 17.82 -12.06
N VAL A 354 -18.25 18.62 -11.54
CA VAL A 354 -18.22 20.09 -11.69
C VAL A 354 -16.96 20.73 -11.08
N TYR A 355 -16.23 19.97 -10.26
CA TYR A 355 -14.90 20.31 -9.72
C TYR A 355 -13.75 19.65 -10.48
N CYS A 356 -13.95 19.12 -11.70
CA CYS A 356 -12.93 18.34 -12.39
C CYS A 356 -11.58 19.07 -12.53
N ALA A 357 -11.60 20.34 -12.96
CA ALA A 357 -10.39 21.15 -13.07
C ALA A 357 -9.71 21.38 -11.71
N ASP A 358 -10.49 21.64 -10.65
CA ASP A 358 -9.94 21.78 -9.30
C ASP A 358 -9.31 20.47 -8.80
N LEU A 359 -10.01 19.35 -8.95
CA LEU A 359 -9.53 18.05 -8.47
C LEU A 359 -8.25 17.62 -9.20
N GLU A 360 -8.16 17.86 -10.51
CA GLU A 360 -6.94 17.59 -11.26
C GLU A 360 -5.78 18.48 -10.79
N ALA A 361 -6.00 19.80 -10.72
CA ALA A 361 -4.98 20.75 -10.28
C ALA A 361 -4.50 20.46 -8.86
N LEU A 362 -5.41 20.09 -7.96
CA LEU A 362 -5.10 19.76 -6.58
C LEU A 362 -4.30 18.47 -6.45
N VAL A 363 -4.70 17.38 -7.14
CA VAL A 363 -3.96 16.12 -7.09
C VAL A 363 -2.55 16.31 -7.63
N ARG A 364 -2.39 16.97 -8.79
CA ARG A 364 -1.07 17.26 -9.37
C ARG A 364 -0.26 18.19 -8.48
N GLY A 365 -0.88 19.23 -7.95
CA GLY A 365 -0.21 20.20 -7.08
C GLY A 365 0.28 19.58 -5.76
N ILE A 366 -0.48 18.67 -5.17
CA ILE A 366 -0.05 17.90 -3.99
C ILE A 366 1.04 16.91 -4.37
N GLU A 367 0.91 16.22 -5.50
CA GLU A 367 1.92 15.30 -6.00
C GLU A 367 3.28 15.99 -6.18
N GLU A 368 3.32 17.13 -6.86
CA GLU A 368 4.55 17.91 -7.08
C GLU A 368 5.23 18.30 -5.77
N ARG A 369 4.45 18.67 -4.75
CA ARG A 369 4.95 19.08 -3.42
C ARG A 369 5.40 17.90 -2.58
N ALA A 370 4.70 16.77 -2.67
CA ALA A 370 4.90 15.62 -1.78
C ALA A 370 5.84 14.57 -2.35
N ALA A 371 5.97 14.46 -3.68
CA ALA A 371 6.78 13.42 -4.33
C ALA A 371 8.22 13.31 -3.78
N PRO A 372 8.97 14.42 -3.53
CA PRO A 372 10.32 14.30 -2.97
C PRO A 372 10.38 13.62 -1.59
N ALA A 373 9.34 13.76 -0.78
CA ALA A 373 9.24 13.15 0.55
C ALA A 373 8.60 11.75 0.52
N LEU A 374 7.81 11.44 -0.51
CA LEU A 374 7.13 10.15 -0.64
C LEU A 374 7.98 9.09 -1.34
N VAL A 375 8.89 9.47 -2.25
CA VAL A 375 9.69 8.52 -3.02
C VAL A 375 10.69 7.80 -2.11
N SER A 376 10.55 6.47 -2.05
CA SER A 376 11.45 5.57 -1.32
C SER A 376 12.92 5.72 -1.75
N PRO A 377 13.88 5.61 -0.79
CA PRO A 377 15.30 5.51 -1.08
C PRO A 377 15.67 4.37 -2.04
N ALA A 378 14.84 3.32 -2.15
CA ALA A 378 15.04 2.22 -3.10
C ALA A 378 15.19 2.70 -4.56
N LEU A 379 14.56 3.83 -4.91
CA LEU A 379 14.59 4.43 -6.25
C LEU A 379 15.74 5.43 -6.46
N SER A 380 16.61 5.62 -5.46
CA SER A 380 17.82 6.45 -5.59
C SER A 380 18.93 5.74 -6.37
N GLY A 381 18.90 4.41 -6.40
CA GLY A 381 19.85 3.56 -7.11
C GLY A 381 20.00 2.17 -6.45
N PRO A 382 20.87 1.33 -7.01
CA PRO A 382 21.02 -0.08 -6.61
C PRO A 382 21.37 -0.27 -5.12
N ALA A 383 22.24 0.59 -4.56
CA ALA A 383 22.61 0.52 -3.15
C ALA A 383 21.43 0.82 -2.21
N GLY A 384 20.60 1.80 -2.57
CA GLY A 384 19.39 2.12 -1.81
C GLY A 384 18.39 0.96 -1.83
N LEU A 385 18.19 0.34 -3.01
CA LEU A 385 17.34 -0.83 -3.13
C LEU A 385 17.87 -2.01 -2.30
N VAL A 386 19.18 -2.30 -2.33
CA VAL A 386 19.79 -3.37 -1.50
C VAL A 386 19.56 -3.11 -0.01
N ALA A 387 19.72 -1.87 0.45
CA ALA A 387 19.50 -1.50 1.85
C ALA A 387 18.05 -1.74 2.28
N GLU A 388 17.08 -1.26 1.50
CA GLU A 388 15.64 -1.46 1.77
C GLU A 388 15.26 -2.95 1.73
N GLN A 389 15.82 -3.71 0.78
CA GLN A 389 15.65 -5.16 0.73
C GLN A 389 16.20 -5.82 2.02
N HIS A 390 17.35 -5.39 2.51
CA HIS A 390 17.92 -5.92 3.76
C HIS A 390 17.02 -5.63 4.96
N GLU A 391 16.51 -4.41 5.09
CA GLU A 391 15.54 -4.04 6.14
C GLU A 391 14.24 -4.85 6.05
N LEU A 392 13.76 -5.13 4.84
CA LEU A 392 12.63 -6.03 4.65
C LEU A 392 12.93 -7.45 5.14
N THR A 393 14.13 -7.99 4.90
CA THR A 393 14.52 -9.32 5.43
C THR A 393 14.48 -9.35 6.95
N ARG A 394 14.99 -8.32 7.63
CA ARG A 394 14.92 -8.22 9.10
C ARG A 394 13.48 -8.13 9.59
N THR A 395 12.67 -7.33 8.92
CA THR A 395 11.23 -7.19 9.23
C THR A 395 10.50 -8.51 9.08
N LEU A 396 10.79 -9.29 8.03
CA LEU A 396 10.24 -10.63 7.83
C LEU A 396 10.70 -11.62 8.92
N LEU A 397 11.95 -11.53 9.36
CA LEU A 397 12.47 -12.36 10.47
C LEU A 397 11.76 -12.03 11.79
N ALA A 398 11.56 -10.75 12.11
CA ALA A 398 10.77 -10.30 13.26
C ALA A 398 9.30 -10.72 13.14
N GLY A 399 8.69 -10.56 11.97
CA GLY A 399 7.32 -11.01 11.71
C GLY A 399 7.17 -12.53 11.87
N LEU A 400 8.16 -13.31 11.45
CA LEU A 400 8.19 -14.76 11.67
C LEU A 400 8.23 -15.10 13.16
N HIS A 401 8.99 -14.35 13.98
CA HIS A 401 8.98 -14.51 15.44
C HIS A 401 7.58 -14.31 16.01
N THR A 402 6.85 -13.27 15.57
CA THR A 402 5.48 -13.02 15.99
C THR A 402 4.52 -14.12 15.52
N LEU A 403 4.63 -14.57 14.27
CA LEU A 403 3.77 -15.64 13.71
C LEU A 403 3.95 -16.98 14.41
N LEU A 404 5.15 -17.25 14.91
CA LEU A 404 5.45 -18.49 15.60
C LEU A 404 4.71 -18.62 16.92
N ASP A 405 4.46 -17.53 17.66
CA ASP A 405 3.66 -17.51 18.89
C ASP A 405 4.00 -18.68 19.85
N GLY A 406 5.31 -18.94 20.04
CA GLY A 406 5.81 -20.03 20.90
C GLY A 406 5.78 -21.46 20.30
N ARG A 407 5.22 -21.66 19.09
CA ARG A 407 5.07 -23.00 18.47
C ARG A 407 6.37 -23.72 18.15
N ALA A 408 7.46 -23.00 17.87
CA ALA A 408 8.78 -23.61 17.63
C ALA A 408 9.57 -23.92 18.92
N GLY A 409 8.96 -23.67 20.09
CA GLY A 409 9.49 -24.07 21.40
C GLY A 409 10.84 -23.45 21.78
N GLU A 410 11.52 -24.12 22.71
CA GLU A 410 12.81 -23.67 23.25
C GLU A 410 13.92 -23.48 22.20
N PRO A 411 14.09 -24.36 21.18
CA PRO A 411 15.15 -24.18 20.19
C PRO A 411 15.05 -22.86 19.41
N TRP A 412 13.82 -22.41 19.09
CA TRP A 412 13.61 -21.12 18.46
C TRP A 412 13.93 -19.96 19.39
N LEU A 413 13.46 -20.00 20.65
CA LEU A 413 13.72 -18.95 21.63
C LEU A 413 15.23 -18.75 21.85
N ARG A 414 15.98 -19.84 21.98
CA ARG A 414 17.46 -19.77 22.10
C ARG A 414 18.11 -19.18 20.85
N ALA A 415 17.67 -19.57 19.64
CA ALA A 415 18.19 -19.01 18.41
C ALA A 415 17.88 -17.50 18.29
N TRP A 416 16.67 -17.10 18.69
CA TRP A 416 16.24 -15.70 18.72
C TRP A 416 17.03 -14.87 19.73
N GLU A 417 17.26 -15.38 20.93
CA GLU A 417 18.13 -14.75 21.92
C GLU A 417 19.57 -14.61 21.41
N ALA A 418 20.07 -15.63 20.69
CA ALA A 418 21.40 -15.60 20.09
C ALA A 418 21.54 -14.56 18.97
N VAL A 419 20.46 -14.28 18.22
CA VAL A 419 20.42 -13.13 17.28
C VAL A 419 20.68 -11.83 18.04
N GLY A 420 19.92 -11.56 19.11
CA GLY A 420 20.11 -10.35 19.92
C GLY A 420 21.48 -10.28 20.61
N ALA A 421 22.05 -11.43 20.97
CA ALA A 421 23.40 -11.49 21.53
C ALA A 421 24.49 -11.18 20.50
N LEU A 422 24.34 -11.63 19.25
CA LEU A 422 25.27 -11.27 18.16
C LEU A 422 25.22 -9.78 17.84
N GLU A 423 24.01 -9.21 17.75
CA GLU A 423 23.79 -7.79 17.46
C GLU A 423 24.34 -6.85 18.56
N ALA A 424 24.64 -7.36 19.76
CA ALA A 424 25.19 -6.58 20.85
C ALA A 424 26.65 -6.11 20.62
N SER A 425 27.34 -6.65 19.61
CA SER A 425 28.70 -6.26 19.21
C SER A 425 28.74 -5.81 17.75
N GLU A 426 29.67 -4.92 17.40
CA GLU A 426 29.82 -4.44 16.02
C GLU A 426 30.22 -5.58 15.07
N GLU A 427 31.15 -6.45 15.50
CA GLU A 427 31.60 -7.60 14.72
C GLU A 427 30.49 -8.65 14.55
N GLY A 428 29.73 -8.94 15.63
CA GLY A 428 28.62 -9.86 15.61
C GLY A 428 27.47 -9.37 14.73
N ALA A 429 27.11 -8.08 14.81
CA ALA A 429 26.15 -7.45 13.92
C ALA A 429 26.61 -7.54 12.47
N ALA A 430 27.86 -7.19 12.15
CA ALA A 430 28.39 -7.28 10.79
C ALA A 430 28.36 -8.73 10.24
N GLY A 431 28.66 -9.73 11.08
CA GLY A 431 28.59 -11.14 10.71
C GLY A 431 27.16 -11.61 10.42
N LEU A 432 26.21 -11.22 11.26
CA LEU A 432 24.79 -11.52 11.08
C LEU A 432 24.22 -10.82 9.84
N ASP A 433 24.54 -9.54 9.65
CA ASP A 433 24.15 -8.74 8.50
C ASP A 433 24.62 -9.37 7.19
N HIS A 434 25.85 -9.89 7.17
CA HIS A 434 26.38 -10.57 6.00
C HIS A 434 25.55 -11.79 5.59
N VAL A 435 25.11 -12.60 6.57
CA VAL A 435 24.32 -13.81 6.28
C VAL A 435 22.85 -13.50 6.01
N LEU A 436 22.26 -12.49 6.67
CA LEU A 436 20.87 -12.08 6.40
C LEU A 436 20.74 -11.30 5.09
N ALA A 437 21.78 -10.61 4.65
CA ALA A 437 21.84 -10.00 3.32
C ALA A 437 21.93 -11.05 2.19
N HIS A 438 22.19 -12.32 2.51
CA HIS A 438 22.21 -13.38 1.52
C HIS A 438 20.81 -13.55 0.87
N PRO A 439 20.68 -13.55 -0.47
CA PRO A 439 19.38 -13.52 -1.14
C PRO A 439 18.40 -14.64 -0.73
N TYR A 440 18.91 -15.83 -0.42
CA TYR A 440 18.08 -16.96 -0.02
C TYR A 440 17.54 -16.88 1.40
N ALA A 441 18.05 -15.98 2.24
CA ALA A 441 17.45 -15.67 3.54
C ALA A 441 16.00 -15.19 3.36
N ARG A 442 15.76 -14.31 2.39
CA ARG A 442 14.40 -13.83 2.09
C ARG A 442 13.52 -14.95 1.55
N ALA A 443 14.03 -15.76 0.64
CA ALA A 443 13.29 -16.89 0.08
C ALA A 443 12.86 -17.88 1.17
N TRP A 444 13.76 -18.15 2.14
CA TRP A 444 13.46 -18.95 3.32
C TRP A 444 12.36 -18.34 4.17
N LEU A 445 12.52 -17.09 4.62
CA LEU A 445 11.55 -16.42 5.49
C LEU A 445 10.15 -16.38 4.86
N GLN A 446 10.06 -16.02 3.57
CA GLN A 446 8.78 -15.97 2.86
C GLN A 446 8.14 -17.35 2.72
N ARG A 447 8.90 -18.38 2.32
CA ARG A 447 8.37 -19.75 2.19
C ARG A 447 7.90 -20.29 3.53
N THR A 448 8.64 -20.02 4.59
CA THR A 448 8.27 -20.45 5.95
C THR A 448 7.01 -19.72 6.43
N ALA A 449 6.92 -18.41 6.26
CA ALA A 449 5.72 -17.63 6.61
C ALA A 449 4.46 -18.08 5.84
N GLU A 450 4.59 -18.37 4.54
CA GLU A 450 3.50 -18.91 3.73
C GLU A 450 3.09 -20.33 4.17
N GLY A 451 4.07 -21.14 4.56
CA GLY A 451 3.87 -22.47 5.11
C GLY A 451 2.94 -22.50 6.33
N PHE A 452 2.97 -21.46 7.18
CA PHE A 452 2.08 -21.38 8.36
C PHE A 452 0.59 -21.38 8.03
N ARG A 453 0.20 -21.00 6.80
CA ARG A 453 -1.21 -21.06 6.39
C ARG A 453 -1.67 -22.48 6.05
N HIS A 454 -0.73 -23.37 5.71
CA HIS A 454 -1.01 -24.68 5.14
C HIS A 454 -0.59 -25.83 6.07
N ASP A 455 0.61 -25.75 6.64
CA ASP A 455 1.20 -26.75 7.53
C ASP A 455 2.07 -26.05 8.59
N PRO A 456 1.46 -25.59 9.70
CA PRO A 456 2.15 -24.85 10.76
C PRO A 456 3.29 -25.62 11.43
N ASP A 457 3.18 -26.94 11.56
CA ASP A 457 4.18 -27.76 12.26
C ASP A 457 5.44 -27.92 11.40
N ARG A 458 5.26 -28.16 10.10
CA ARG A 458 6.37 -28.15 9.15
C ARG A 458 7.02 -26.78 9.06
N ALA A 459 6.22 -25.72 8.98
CA ALA A 459 6.73 -24.35 8.93
C ALA A 459 7.54 -23.99 10.19
N ALA A 460 7.06 -24.38 11.38
CA ALA A 460 7.81 -24.21 12.62
C ALA A 460 9.14 -24.97 12.62
N SER A 461 9.17 -26.18 12.05
CA SER A 461 10.42 -26.94 11.87
C SER A 461 11.38 -26.23 10.90
N ASP A 462 10.88 -25.68 9.80
CA ASP A 462 11.67 -24.95 8.79
C ASP A 462 12.18 -23.59 9.30
N ALA A 463 11.47 -22.96 10.24
CA ALA A 463 11.95 -21.75 10.93
C ALA A 463 13.23 -22.01 11.74
N LEU A 464 13.50 -23.25 12.17
CA LEU A 464 14.73 -23.58 12.91
C LEU A 464 16.01 -23.49 12.08
N LEU A 465 15.92 -23.23 10.77
CA LEU A 465 17.07 -22.84 9.97
C LEU A 465 17.75 -21.57 10.49
N LEU A 466 17.04 -20.75 11.29
CA LEU A 466 17.64 -19.61 12.01
C LEU A 466 18.90 -20.02 12.79
N THR A 467 18.94 -21.24 13.35
CA THR A 467 20.13 -21.74 14.06
C THR A 467 21.38 -21.79 13.16
N SER A 468 21.20 -22.15 11.89
CA SER A 468 22.28 -22.14 10.90
C SER A 468 22.71 -20.72 10.54
N TYR A 469 21.77 -19.77 10.43
CA TYR A 469 22.08 -18.35 10.20
C TYR A 469 22.86 -17.75 11.36
N VAL A 470 22.45 -17.99 12.60
CA VAL A 470 23.18 -17.55 13.80
C VAL A 470 24.59 -18.13 13.80
N ALA A 471 24.75 -19.44 13.60
CA ALA A 471 26.08 -20.06 13.59
C ALA A 471 26.97 -19.51 12.46
N ALA A 472 26.44 -19.35 11.25
CA ALA A 472 27.19 -18.75 10.15
C ALA A 472 27.57 -17.29 10.45
N GLY A 473 26.67 -16.52 11.05
CA GLY A 473 26.94 -15.15 11.50
C GLY A 473 28.05 -15.08 12.56
N THR A 474 28.00 -15.93 13.59
CA THR A 474 29.04 -16.08 14.61
C THR A 474 30.40 -16.39 13.99
N LEU A 475 30.44 -17.35 13.06
CA LEU A 475 31.68 -17.75 12.37
C LEU A 475 32.23 -16.62 11.49
N ARG A 476 31.35 -15.90 10.77
CA ARG A 476 31.73 -14.73 9.95
C ARG A 476 32.25 -13.57 10.79
N ALA A 477 31.71 -13.39 11.99
CA ALA A 477 32.17 -12.41 12.97
C ALA A 477 33.51 -12.80 13.64
N GLY A 478 34.00 -14.04 13.42
CA GLY A 478 35.22 -14.54 14.07
C GLY A 478 35.04 -14.78 15.57
N LEU A 479 33.80 -14.95 16.03
CA LEU A 479 33.48 -15.12 17.45
C LEU A 479 33.64 -16.59 17.88
N PRO A 480 34.15 -16.85 19.10
CA PRO A 480 34.41 -18.21 19.59
C PRO A 480 33.19 -18.89 20.20
N ASP A 481 32.01 -18.26 20.15
CA ASP A 481 30.78 -18.75 20.75
C ASP A 481 30.35 -20.10 20.15
N ALA A 482 29.76 -20.93 21.01
CA ALA A 482 29.22 -22.23 20.63
C ALA A 482 27.74 -22.10 20.32
N VAL A 483 27.34 -22.43 19.09
CA VAL A 483 25.97 -22.32 18.62
C VAL A 483 25.41 -23.72 18.36
N PRO A 484 24.33 -24.13 19.05
CA PRO A 484 23.61 -25.35 18.69
C PRO A 484 22.90 -25.18 17.35
N VAL A 485 23.17 -26.07 16.39
CA VAL A 485 22.60 -26.03 15.05
C VAL A 485 21.96 -27.35 14.69
N ARG A 486 20.79 -27.28 14.06
CA ARG A 486 20.07 -28.46 13.61
C ARG A 486 20.60 -28.92 12.24
N TYR A 487 20.87 -30.21 12.10
CA TYR A 487 21.19 -30.84 10.82
C TYR A 487 20.02 -31.70 10.34
N ARG A 488 19.90 -31.89 9.02
CA ARG A 488 18.86 -32.71 8.41
C ARG A 488 19.45 -33.61 7.34
N ASN A 489 18.98 -34.86 7.29
CA ASN A 489 19.42 -35.85 6.31
C ASN A 489 20.95 -36.05 6.33
N GLY A 490 21.56 -36.04 7.52
CA GLY A 490 23.01 -36.11 7.74
C GLY A 490 23.79 -34.87 7.33
N ARG A 491 23.13 -33.78 6.92
CA ARG A 491 23.76 -32.58 6.38
C ARG A 491 23.47 -31.34 7.22
N LEU A 492 24.53 -30.58 7.48
CA LEU A 492 24.50 -29.28 8.14
C LEU A 492 24.82 -28.22 7.09
N PHE A 493 23.83 -27.38 6.77
CA PHE A 493 24.04 -26.23 5.91
C PHE A 493 24.31 -24.97 6.74
N LEU A 494 25.35 -24.22 6.38
CA LEU A 494 25.73 -22.94 6.97
C LEU A 494 25.68 -21.85 5.87
N PRO A 495 24.69 -20.94 5.90
CA PRO A 495 24.51 -19.91 4.88
C PRO A 495 25.78 -19.14 4.57
N THR A 496 26.03 -18.87 3.29
CA THR A 496 27.24 -18.21 2.75
C THR A 496 28.55 -18.98 2.91
N LEU A 497 28.62 -20.04 3.74
CA LEU A 497 29.85 -20.79 4.03
C LEU A 497 29.91 -22.11 3.25
N GLY A 498 28.88 -22.95 3.38
CA GLY A 498 28.87 -24.26 2.73
C GLY A 498 28.01 -25.30 3.43
N GLU A 499 28.23 -26.56 3.04
CA GLU A 499 27.51 -27.72 3.55
C GLU A 499 28.50 -28.76 4.11
N LEU A 500 28.23 -29.25 5.32
CA LEU A 500 28.99 -30.29 5.99
C LEU A 500 28.16 -31.57 6.10
N THR A 501 28.72 -32.71 5.71
CA THR A 501 28.18 -34.03 6.04
C THR A 501 28.59 -34.37 7.47
N VAL A 502 27.64 -34.34 8.39
CA VAL A 502 27.85 -34.57 9.83
C VAL A 502 27.42 -35.96 10.28
N ASP A 503 26.56 -36.63 9.52
CA ASP A 503 26.04 -37.96 9.88
C ASP A 503 25.57 -38.77 8.66
N GLY A 504 25.03 -39.97 8.91
CA GLY A 504 24.42 -40.81 7.88
C GLY A 504 23.21 -40.17 7.18
N ALA A 505 22.97 -40.56 5.93
CA ALA A 505 21.77 -40.13 5.20
C ALA A 505 20.50 -40.60 5.93
N GLY A 506 19.51 -39.71 6.04
CA GLY A 506 18.28 -39.92 6.79
C GLY A 506 18.34 -39.52 8.27
N GLU A 507 19.53 -39.23 8.81
CA GLU A 507 19.67 -38.83 10.21
C GLU A 507 19.37 -37.33 10.43
N HIS A 508 18.81 -36.99 11.58
CA HIS A 508 18.46 -35.63 11.96
C HIS A 508 18.79 -35.41 13.43
N GLY A 509 19.34 -34.26 13.77
CA GLY A 509 19.73 -33.97 15.15
C GLY A 509 20.25 -32.56 15.35
N THR A 510 20.88 -32.33 16.49
CA THR A 510 21.53 -31.07 16.84
C THR A 510 23.02 -31.33 17.07
N VAL A 511 23.86 -30.43 16.57
CA VAL A 511 25.30 -30.39 16.80
C VAL A 511 25.69 -29.02 17.32
N VAL A 512 26.83 -28.91 18.01
CA VAL A 512 27.35 -27.61 18.44
C VAL A 512 28.44 -27.17 17.48
N VAL A 513 28.26 -25.99 16.87
CA VAL A 513 29.22 -25.37 15.97
C VAL A 513 30.01 -24.30 16.73
N ARG A 514 31.34 -24.31 16.61
CA ARG A 514 32.23 -23.34 17.26
C ARG A 514 33.34 -22.89 16.33
N GLY A 515 33.64 -21.59 16.30
CA GLY A 515 34.80 -21.05 15.60
C GLY A 515 36.12 -21.57 16.18
N VAL A 516 37.05 -21.96 15.32
CA VAL A 516 38.45 -22.30 15.68
C VAL A 516 39.40 -21.58 14.73
N PRO A 517 40.71 -21.47 15.02
CA PRO A 517 41.65 -20.90 14.07
C PRO A 517 41.51 -21.57 12.69
N GLU A 518 41.42 -20.75 11.65
CA GLU A 518 41.34 -21.19 10.24
C GLU A 518 40.05 -21.93 9.84
N GLY A 519 39.06 -22.07 10.74
CA GLY A 519 37.77 -22.66 10.37
C GLY A 519 36.80 -22.87 11.54
N PHE A 520 36.17 -24.03 11.63
CA PHE A 520 35.21 -24.34 12.70
C PHE A 520 35.24 -25.82 13.10
N ALA A 521 34.78 -26.10 14.32
CA ALA A 521 34.57 -27.44 14.84
C ALA A 521 33.07 -27.70 15.02
N VAL A 522 32.67 -28.96 14.79
CA VAL A 522 31.31 -29.45 14.99
C VAL A 522 31.36 -30.60 15.98
N GLU A 523 30.70 -30.44 17.12
CA GLU A 523 30.68 -31.40 18.22
C GLU A 523 29.30 -32.06 18.32
N HIS A 524 29.28 -33.39 18.32
CA HIS A 524 28.09 -34.19 18.59
C HIS A 524 27.89 -34.40 20.09
N GLU A 525 26.66 -34.72 20.50
CA GLU A 525 26.36 -35.06 21.91
C GLU A 525 27.10 -36.29 22.41
N ASP A 526 27.47 -37.22 21.51
CA ASP A 526 28.25 -38.43 21.82
C ASP A 526 29.77 -38.16 21.97
N GLY A 527 30.20 -36.90 21.82
CA GLY A 527 31.60 -36.48 21.93
C GLY A 527 32.40 -36.58 20.62
N ARG A 528 31.80 -36.99 19.50
CA ARG A 528 32.45 -36.93 18.18
C ARG A 528 32.67 -35.49 17.76
N VAL A 529 33.89 -35.15 17.34
CA VAL A 529 34.26 -33.81 16.86
C VAL A 529 34.76 -33.87 15.42
N LEU A 530 34.12 -33.11 14.54
CA LEU A 530 34.55 -32.87 13.17
C LEU A 530 35.21 -31.49 13.09
N ARG A 531 36.32 -31.36 12.36
CA ARG A 531 36.97 -30.07 12.10
C ARG A 531 36.94 -29.76 10.62
N VAL A 532 36.59 -28.52 10.30
CA VAL A 532 36.58 -27.98 8.95
C VAL A 532 37.58 -26.85 8.90
N ASP A 533 38.54 -26.96 7.98
CA ASP A 533 39.45 -25.89 7.60
C ASP A 533 38.81 -25.13 6.43
N LEU A 534 38.55 -23.84 6.60
CA LEU A 534 37.93 -23.01 5.56
C LEU A 534 38.93 -22.62 4.46
N GLN A 535 40.22 -22.87 4.64
CA GLN A 535 41.23 -22.73 3.58
C GLN A 535 41.16 -23.88 2.56
N ASP A 536 40.61 -25.04 2.95
CA ASP A 536 40.32 -26.14 2.04
C ASP A 536 38.85 -26.06 1.57
N PRO A 537 38.60 -25.60 0.32
CA PRO A 537 37.24 -25.32 -0.13
C PRO A 537 36.39 -26.58 -0.30
N GLU A 538 36.98 -27.77 -0.41
CA GLU A 538 36.23 -29.01 -0.66
C GLU A 538 36.98 -30.24 -0.14
N THR A 539 36.40 -30.94 0.84
CA THR A 539 36.91 -32.19 1.40
C THR A 539 35.89 -33.33 1.24
N ALA A 540 36.22 -34.54 1.69
CA ALA A 540 35.28 -35.66 1.64
C ALA A 540 33.97 -35.40 2.42
N SER A 541 34.01 -34.56 3.46
CA SER A 541 32.85 -34.22 4.28
C SER A 541 32.37 -32.77 4.13
N TRP A 542 33.21 -31.85 3.64
CA TRP A 542 32.89 -30.42 3.52
C TRP A 542 32.79 -29.96 2.07
N ARG A 543 31.77 -29.15 1.77
CA ARG A 543 31.58 -28.49 0.47
C ARG A 543 31.41 -26.99 0.70
N GLY A 544 32.43 -26.20 0.42
CA GLY A 544 32.38 -24.74 0.53
C GLY A 544 31.57 -24.09 -0.60
N VAL A 545 30.93 -22.96 -0.29
CA VAL A 545 30.39 -22.05 -1.31
C VAL A 545 31.55 -21.46 -2.10
N ARG A 546 31.48 -21.56 -3.43
CA ARG A 546 32.56 -21.12 -4.32
C ARG A 546 32.45 -19.63 -4.55
N ARG A 547 33.58 -18.94 -4.76
CA ARG A 547 33.61 -17.53 -5.17
C ARG A 547 34.38 -17.37 -6.47
N LEU A 548 33.89 -16.49 -7.33
CA LEU A 548 34.62 -16.14 -8.55
C LEU A 548 35.84 -15.30 -8.18
N THR A 549 37.02 -15.77 -8.59
CA THR A 549 38.32 -15.11 -8.37
C THR A 549 38.92 -14.57 -9.66
N ALA A 550 38.23 -14.71 -10.79
CA ALA A 550 38.72 -14.27 -12.09
C ALA A 550 38.77 -12.74 -12.18
N ASP A 551 39.87 -12.21 -12.74
CA ASP A 551 40.09 -10.77 -12.90
C ASP A 551 38.92 -10.09 -13.64
N GLY A 552 38.38 -9.04 -13.02
CA GLY A 552 37.36 -8.16 -13.56
C GLY A 552 35.91 -8.54 -13.22
N VAL A 553 35.64 -9.75 -12.72
CA VAL A 553 34.28 -10.11 -12.27
C VAL A 553 34.08 -9.64 -10.82
N PRO A 554 32.91 -9.12 -10.45
CA PRO A 554 32.57 -8.95 -9.05
C PRO A 554 32.75 -10.29 -8.32
N GLY A 555 33.20 -10.27 -7.07
CA GLY A 555 33.50 -11.47 -6.26
C GLY A 555 32.26 -12.28 -5.85
N TRP A 556 31.35 -12.52 -6.80
CA TRP A 556 30.10 -13.25 -6.66
C TRP A 556 30.35 -14.66 -6.17
N ALA A 557 29.47 -15.10 -5.27
CA ALA A 557 29.37 -16.50 -4.91
C ALA A 557 28.73 -17.29 -6.05
N VAL A 558 29.25 -18.48 -6.35
CA VAL A 558 28.55 -19.49 -7.13
C VAL A 558 27.94 -20.46 -6.15
N ASP A 559 26.63 -20.35 -5.95
CA ASP A 559 25.90 -21.14 -4.95
C ASP A 559 25.06 -22.23 -5.63
N ASP A 560 25.53 -23.47 -5.47
CA ASP A 560 24.87 -24.70 -5.88
C ASP A 560 24.52 -25.60 -4.67
N LEU A 561 24.49 -25.01 -3.47
CA LEU A 561 24.30 -25.72 -2.20
C LEU A 561 23.05 -25.27 -1.44
N ASP A 562 22.72 -23.97 -1.43
CA ASP A 562 21.65 -23.45 -0.58
C ASP A 562 20.30 -24.16 -0.84
N PRO A 563 19.59 -24.62 0.21
CA PRO A 563 18.36 -25.38 0.06
C PRO A 563 17.16 -24.57 -0.46
N TYR A 564 17.24 -23.23 -0.46
CA TYR A 564 16.19 -22.32 -0.96
C TYR A 564 16.54 -21.70 -2.32
N ARG A 565 17.61 -22.18 -2.98
CA ARG A 565 17.97 -21.78 -4.35
C ARG A 565 17.02 -22.27 -5.43
N ASP A 566 16.06 -23.13 -5.08
CA ASP A 566 14.95 -23.58 -5.92
C ASP A 566 13.87 -22.50 -6.13
N CYS A 567 14.21 -21.24 -5.86
CA CYS A 567 13.36 -20.08 -6.04
C CYS A 567 13.40 -19.46 -7.45
N HIS A 568 14.18 -20.07 -8.35
CA HIS A 568 14.28 -19.69 -9.76
C HIS A 568 13.27 -20.46 -10.62
N ALA A 569 12.93 -19.88 -11.77
CA ALA A 569 11.97 -20.47 -12.70
C ALA A 569 12.42 -21.83 -13.26
N SER A 570 13.72 -22.00 -13.50
CA SER A 570 14.30 -23.27 -13.97
C SER A 570 14.98 -24.01 -12.81
N PRO A 571 15.00 -25.35 -12.83
CA PRO A 571 15.61 -26.13 -11.76
C PRO A 571 17.09 -25.78 -11.59
N ALA A 572 17.48 -25.50 -10.35
CA ALA A 572 18.87 -25.33 -9.98
C ALA A 572 19.65 -26.62 -10.26
N ALA A 573 20.89 -26.48 -10.74
CA ALA A 573 21.76 -27.62 -10.93
C ALA A 573 22.09 -28.27 -9.58
N GLU A 574 22.43 -29.56 -9.64
CA GLU A 574 23.13 -30.21 -8.54
C GLU A 574 24.52 -29.59 -8.34
N ARG A 575 25.16 -29.91 -7.22
CA ARG A 575 26.54 -29.48 -6.92
C ARG A 575 27.42 -29.79 -8.13
N LEU A 576 28.00 -28.75 -8.73
CA LEU A 576 28.88 -28.92 -9.88
C LEU A 576 30.16 -29.62 -9.46
N GLU A 577 30.61 -30.57 -10.27
CA GLU A 577 31.94 -31.15 -10.16
C GLU A 577 33.01 -30.05 -10.29
N PRO A 578 34.18 -30.17 -9.62
CA PRO A 578 35.17 -29.09 -9.54
C PRO A 578 35.55 -28.50 -10.91
N GLU A 579 35.82 -29.35 -11.91
CA GLU A 579 36.18 -28.92 -13.27
C GLU A 579 35.03 -28.16 -13.96
N ALA A 580 33.79 -28.65 -13.84
CA ALA A 580 32.61 -28.00 -14.39
C ALA A 580 32.33 -26.65 -13.71
N ALA A 581 32.56 -26.55 -12.40
CA ALA A 581 32.43 -25.31 -11.65
C ALA A 581 33.46 -24.25 -12.10
N GLU A 582 34.71 -24.67 -12.33
CA GLU A 582 35.74 -23.79 -12.88
C GLU A 582 35.42 -23.32 -14.30
N ASP A 583 34.99 -24.24 -15.17
CA ASP A 583 34.58 -23.91 -16.54
C ASP A 583 33.41 -22.93 -16.57
N PHE A 584 32.41 -23.15 -15.72
CA PHE A 584 31.29 -22.25 -15.53
C PHE A 584 31.76 -20.86 -15.06
N GLY A 585 32.67 -20.80 -14.09
CA GLY A 585 33.26 -19.54 -13.62
C GLY A 585 34.04 -18.79 -14.70
N ARG A 586 34.85 -19.50 -15.51
CA ARG A 586 35.55 -18.91 -16.66
C ARG A 586 34.58 -18.39 -17.73
N ALA A 587 33.49 -19.12 -17.98
CA ALA A 587 32.46 -18.71 -18.94
C ALA A 587 31.67 -17.48 -18.46
N LEU A 588 31.31 -17.44 -17.17
CA LEU A 588 30.72 -16.26 -16.53
C LEU A 588 31.63 -15.04 -16.65
N ALA A 589 32.94 -15.19 -16.43
CA ALA A 589 33.88 -14.08 -16.55
C ALA A 589 33.95 -13.52 -17.98
N ARG A 590 33.86 -14.37 -19.00
CA ARG A 590 33.79 -13.91 -20.40
C ARG A 590 32.48 -13.20 -20.71
N ALA A 591 31.36 -13.74 -20.22
CA ALA A 591 30.05 -13.11 -20.35
C ALA A 591 29.99 -11.74 -19.65
N TRP A 592 30.56 -11.63 -18.44
CA TRP A 592 30.61 -10.39 -17.68
C TRP A 592 31.34 -9.27 -18.43
N ARG A 593 32.50 -9.55 -19.04
CA ARG A 593 33.22 -8.56 -19.85
C ARG A 593 32.40 -8.04 -21.03
N LEU A 594 31.53 -8.88 -21.60
CA LEU A 594 30.60 -8.44 -22.64
C LEU A 594 29.57 -7.46 -22.06
N VAL A 595 29.04 -7.73 -20.86
CA VAL A 595 28.12 -6.82 -20.17
C VAL A 595 28.81 -5.50 -19.82
N GLU A 596 30.02 -5.50 -19.27
CA GLU A 596 30.78 -4.27 -18.99
C GLU A 596 31.03 -3.44 -20.24
N ALA A 597 31.38 -4.09 -21.35
CA ALA A 597 31.67 -3.40 -22.61
C ALA A 597 30.41 -2.82 -23.27
N MET A 598 29.28 -3.54 -23.22
CA MET A 598 28.06 -3.18 -23.95
C MET A 598 27.06 -2.38 -23.10
N ALA A 599 27.05 -2.60 -21.79
CA ALA A 599 26.07 -2.08 -20.85
C ALA A 599 26.72 -1.62 -19.52
N PRO A 600 27.67 -0.67 -19.52
CA PRO A 600 28.48 -0.32 -18.34
C PRO A 600 27.66 0.17 -17.14
N GLU A 601 26.55 0.89 -17.38
CA GLU A 601 25.66 1.35 -16.30
C GLU A 601 24.94 0.17 -15.63
N VAL A 602 24.44 -0.78 -16.43
CA VAL A 602 23.81 -2.03 -15.93
C VAL A 602 24.83 -2.88 -15.20
N ALA A 603 26.05 -2.99 -15.71
CA ALA A 603 27.14 -3.67 -15.04
C ALA A 603 27.43 -3.05 -13.66
N GLY A 604 27.52 -1.72 -13.56
CA GLY A 604 27.71 -1.03 -12.28
C GLY A 604 26.60 -1.32 -11.27
N ALA A 605 25.35 -1.33 -11.74
CA ALA A 605 24.19 -1.66 -10.92
C ALA A 605 24.20 -3.12 -10.44
N MET A 606 24.46 -4.06 -11.35
CA MET A 606 24.62 -5.48 -11.04
C MET A 606 25.75 -5.74 -10.05
N ALA A 607 26.91 -5.11 -10.22
CA ALA A 607 28.05 -5.29 -9.34
C ALA A 607 27.75 -4.83 -7.90
N THR A 608 26.81 -3.88 -7.74
CA THR A 608 26.35 -3.39 -6.44
C THR A 608 25.29 -4.31 -5.83
N ALA A 609 24.33 -4.76 -6.64
CA ALA A 609 23.13 -5.44 -6.14
C ALA A 609 23.22 -6.98 -6.13
N VAL A 610 24.07 -7.57 -6.97
CA VAL A 610 24.20 -9.02 -7.11
C VAL A 610 25.35 -9.53 -6.26
N THR A 611 25.09 -10.54 -5.45
CA THR A 611 26.09 -11.22 -4.63
C THR A 611 26.29 -12.69 -5.02
N THR A 612 25.29 -13.29 -5.68
CA THR A 612 25.20 -14.74 -5.88
C THR A 612 24.75 -15.09 -7.29
N ILE A 613 25.41 -16.08 -7.89
CA ILE A 613 25.01 -16.71 -9.14
C ILE A 613 24.64 -18.17 -8.86
N THR A 614 23.47 -18.58 -9.34
CA THR A 614 22.95 -19.94 -9.19
C THR A 614 23.09 -20.68 -10.51
N PRO A 615 23.87 -21.77 -10.57
CA PRO A 615 23.89 -22.60 -11.77
C PRO A 615 22.52 -23.26 -12.00
N LEU A 616 21.96 -23.11 -13.20
CA LEU A 616 20.69 -23.74 -13.59
C LEU A 616 20.91 -24.85 -14.64
N THR A 617 20.04 -25.85 -14.62
CA THR A 617 20.05 -26.97 -15.58
C THR A 617 19.66 -26.55 -17.00
N ALA A 618 18.81 -25.54 -17.14
CA ALA A 618 18.31 -25.04 -18.41
C ALA A 618 18.05 -23.52 -18.36
N GLY A 619 17.87 -22.92 -19.56
CA GLY A 619 17.44 -21.53 -19.76
C GLY A 619 16.14 -21.18 -19.04
N SER A 620 15.93 -19.90 -18.74
CA SER A 620 14.66 -19.42 -18.18
C SER A 620 13.62 -19.31 -19.30
N ALA A 621 12.54 -20.08 -19.20
CA ALA A 621 11.34 -19.92 -20.02
C ALA A 621 10.14 -19.68 -19.08
N SER A 622 10.03 -18.46 -18.53
CA SER A 622 8.95 -17.97 -17.62
C SER A 622 8.87 -18.67 -16.24
N GLU A 623 8.48 -18.12 -15.09
CA GLU A 623 8.00 -16.80 -14.61
C GLU A 623 8.60 -16.55 -13.20
N ARG A 624 8.80 -15.27 -12.83
CA ARG A 624 9.09 -14.72 -11.48
C ARG A 624 10.37 -15.16 -10.75
N PRO A 625 11.54 -14.54 -11.02
CA PRO A 625 12.67 -14.62 -10.08
C PRO A 625 12.23 -14.13 -8.69
N ARG A 626 12.54 -14.89 -7.63
CA ARG A 626 12.32 -14.45 -6.25
C ARG A 626 13.53 -13.66 -5.75
N GLY A 627 13.31 -12.36 -5.52
CA GLY A 627 14.23 -11.48 -4.80
C GLY A 627 15.40 -10.92 -5.61
N LEU A 628 15.94 -9.81 -5.11
CA LEU A 628 17.16 -9.18 -5.61
C LEU A 628 18.40 -9.92 -5.08
N GLY A 629 19.46 -9.97 -5.89
CA GLY A 629 20.81 -10.31 -5.44
C GLY A 629 21.31 -11.72 -5.77
N ALA A 630 20.42 -12.63 -6.16
CA ALA A 630 20.77 -13.94 -6.72
C ALA A 630 20.27 -14.07 -8.15
N LEU A 631 21.17 -14.37 -9.10
CA LEU A 631 20.83 -14.55 -10.51
C LEU A 631 21.02 -16.01 -10.93
N GLY A 632 19.97 -16.64 -11.43
CA GLY A 632 20.05 -17.98 -11.99
C GLY A 632 20.56 -17.97 -13.43
N ILE A 633 21.66 -18.68 -13.71
CA ILE A 633 22.32 -18.72 -15.02
C ILE A 633 22.51 -20.16 -15.51
N PRO A 634 22.10 -20.50 -16.75
CA PRO A 634 22.25 -21.85 -17.29
C PRO A 634 23.70 -22.28 -17.47
N VAL A 635 24.01 -23.51 -17.08
CA VAL A 635 25.35 -24.09 -17.23
C VAL A 635 25.73 -24.36 -18.68
N THR A 636 24.77 -24.58 -19.57
CA THR A 636 24.98 -24.96 -20.98
C THR A 636 24.99 -23.80 -21.98
N ALA A 637 24.67 -22.57 -21.54
CA ALA A 637 24.58 -21.42 -22.43
C ALA A 637 25.93 -21.08 -23.10
N THR A 638 25.89 -20.39 -24.24
CA THR A 638 27.07 -19.75 -24.83
C THR A 638 27.45 -18.48 -24.06
N ASP A 639 28.65 -17.92 -24.30
CA ASP A 639 29.10 -16.69 -23.63
C ASP A 639 28.15 -15.50 -23.89
N ARG A 640 27.65 -15.36 -25.13
CA ARG A 640 26.70 -14.29 -25.50
C ARG A 640 25.32 -14.52 -24.87
N GLU A 641 24.81 -15.75 -24.89
CA GLU A 641 23.54 -16.10 -24.24
C GLU A 641 23.61 -15.85 -22.74
N ARG A 642 24.72 -16.18 -22.07
CA ARG A 642 24.91 -15.85 -20.65
C ARG A 642 24.92 -14.35 -20.39
N ALA A 643 25.56 -13.56 -21.23
CA ALA A 643 25.60 -12.10 -21.06
C ALA A 643 24.19 -11.49 -21.17
N VAL A 644 23.41 -11.95 -22.15
CA VAL A 644 21.99 -11.58 -22.29
C VAL A 644 21.17 -12.03 -21.09
N GLU A 645 21.36 -13.27 -20.63
CA GLU A 645 20.62 -13.81 -19.49
C GLU A 645 20.93 -13.07 -18.19
N LEU A 646 22.20 -12.71 -17.95
CA LEU A 646 22.63 -11.91 -16.80
C LEU A 646 21.86 -10.58 -16.73
N VAL A 647 21.78 -9.86 -17.85
CA VAL A 647 21.05 -8.58 -17.92
C VAL A 647 19.54 -8.80 -17.78
N ARG A 648 18.98 -9.78 -18.51
CA ARG A 648 17.55 -10.10 -18.48
C ARG A 648 17.09 -10.42 -17.06
N THR A 649 17.76 -11.35 -16.39
CA THR A 649 17.39 -11.81 -15.05
C THR A 649 17.60 -10.71 -14.01
N PHE A 650 18.67 -9.91 -14.15
CA PHE A 650 18.89 -8.73 -13.31
C PHE A 650 17.75 -7.71 -13.44
N ARG A 651 17.41 -7.28 -14.66
CA ARG A 651 16.35 -6.28 -14.89
C ARG A 651 14.99 -6.71 -14.37
N ARG A 652 14.67 -8.00 -14.47
CA ARG A 652 13.46 -8.59 -13.86
C ARG A 652 13.54 -8.58 -12.33
N SER A 653 14.69 -8.93 -11.77
CA SER A 653 14.90 -8.93 -10.31
C SER A 653 14.88 -7.52 -9.71
N GLU A 654 15.30 -6.47 -10.46
CA GLU A 654 15.24 -5.08 -10.02
C GLU A 654 13.78 -4.61 -9.86
N VAL A 655 12.95 -4.77 -10.89
CA VAL A 655 11.52 -4.38 -10.82
C VAL A 655 10.83 -5.16 -9.70
N ARG A 656 11.11 -6.46 -9.58
CA ARG A 656 10.54 -7.27 -8.51
C ARG A 656 11.01 -6.81 -7.13
N GLY A 657 12.31 -6.58 -6.96
CA GLY A 657 12.88 -6.07 -5.71
C GLY A 657 12.25 -4.73 -5.33
N LEU A 658 12.07 -3.82 -6.28
CA LEU A 658 11.36 -2.56 -6.06
C LEU A 658 9.91 -2.78 -5.61
N CYS A 659 9.17 -3.68 -6.26
CA CYS A 659 7.80 -4.03 -5.84
C CYS A 659 7.72 -4.69 -4.45
N ASP A 660 8.79 -5.34 -3.99
CA ASP A 660 8.81 -5.95 -2.66
C ASP A 660 8.92 -4.90 -1.53
N VAL A 661 9.45 -3.69 -1.81
CA VAL A 661 9.63 -2.61 -0.81
C VAL A 661 8.87 -1.31 -1.11
N THR A 662 8.26 -1.20 -2.29
CA THR A 662 7.51 -0.02 -2.72
C THR A 662 6.33 -0.42 -3.59
N ASP A 663 5.25 0.35 -3.53
CA ASP A 663 4.17 0.24 -4.49
C ASP A 663 4.52 1.07 -5.72
N LEU A 664 4.97 0.44 -6.81
CA LEU A 664 5.26 1.13 -8.08
C LEU A 664 3.98 1.50 -8.83
N TYR A 665 2.93 0.71 -8.66
CA TYR A 665 1.64 0.90 -9.32
C TYR A 665 0.53 0.38 -8.41
N ALA A 666 -0.70 0.82 -8.66
CA ALA A 666 -1.88 0.35 -7.95
C ALA A 666 -2.98 -0.04 -8.93
N ALA A 667 -3.88 -0.92 -8.50
CA ALA A 667 -5.01 -1.40 -9.30
C ALA A 667 -4.58 -2.09 -10.62
N ASP A 668 -3.53 -2.90 -10.55
CA ASP A 668 -3.02 -3.66 -11.71
C ASP A 668 -4.10 -4.58 -12.30
N GLY A 669 -4.28 -4.50 -13.62
CA GLY A 669 -5.29 -5.26 -14.36
C GLY A 669 -6.69 -4.62 -14.42
N GLU A 670 -6.92 -3.49 -13.76
CA GLU A 670 -8.16 -2.70 -13.98
C GLU A 670 -8.17 -2.03 -15.35
N TRP A 671 -6.99 -1.73 -15.89
CA TRP A 671 -6.79 -1.35 -17.29
C TRP A 671 -5.95 -2.43 -18.00
N GLU A 672 -6.26 -2.63 -19.27
CA GLU A 672 -5.47 -3.48 -20.17
C GLU A 672 -4.78 -2.61 -21.21
N TYR A 673 -3.52 -2.93 -21.48
CA TYR A 673 -2.69 -2.26 -22.47
C TYR A 673 -2.40 -3.18 -23.62
N LEU A 674 -2.48 -2.66 -24.84
CA LEU A 674 -2.02 -3.41 -26.00
C LEU A 674 -0.49 -3.34 -26.04
N SER A 675 0.17 -4.47 -25.82
CA SER A 675 1.62 -4.60 -25.87
C SER A 675 2.16 -4.20 -27.26
N PRO A 676 3.11 -3.23 -27.34
CA PRO A 676 3.65 -2.78 -28.62
C PRO A 676 4.47 -3.80 -29.42
N TRP A 677 4.82 -4.95 -28.80
CA TRP A 677 5.72 -5.94 -29.41
C TRP A 677 5.06 -7.25 -29.82
N ASP A 678 3.98 -7.66 -29.17
CA ASP A 678 3.23 -8.88 -29.52
C ASP A 678 1.74 -8.64 -29.75
N GLY A 679 1.23 -7.44 -29.46
CA GLY A 679 -0.18 -7.08 -29.64
C GLY A 679 -1.12 -7.77 -28.65
N GLU A 680 -0.59 -8.37 -27.57
CA GLU A 680 -1.42 -8.95 -26.52
C GLU A 680 -1.96 -7.86 -25.57
N ALA A 681 -3.18 -8.07 -25.05
CA ALA A 681 -3.69 -7.28 -23.94
C ALA A 681 -2.97 -7.71 -22.64
N VAL A 682 -2.28 -6.78 -21.98
CA VAL A 682 -1.45 -7.04 -20.81
C VAL A 682 -1.75 -6.05 -19.68
N PRO A 683 -1.60 -6.48 -18.41
CA PRO A 683 -1.70 -5.57 -17.27
C PRO A 683 -0.48 -4.63 -17.20
N PHE A 684 -0.61 -3.53 -16.44
CA PHE A 684 0.45 -2.54 -16.25
C PHE A 684 1.76 -3.18 -15.76
N SER A 685 1.67 -4.11 -14.81
CA SER A 685 2.84 -4.80 -14.24
C SER A 685 3.69 -5.54 -15.27
N ARG A 686 3.04 -6.24 -16.22
CA ARG A 686 3.71 -6.93 -17.32
C ARG A 686 4.34 -5.93 -18.27
N LEU A 687 3.60 -4.89 -18.67
CA LEU A 687 4.10 -3.85 -19.56
C LEU A 687 5.34 -3.15 -18.99
N LEU A 688 5.32 -2.81 -17.69
CA LEU A 688 6.46 -2.20 -16.99
C LEU A 688 7.68 -3.12 -16.96
N ALA A 689 7.49 -4.37 -16.55
CA ALA A 689 8.58 -5.34 -16.43
C ALA A 689 9.24 -5.63 -17.80
N GLU A 690 8.43 -5.82 -18.85
CA GLU A 690 8.91 -6.05 -20.21
C GLU A 690 9.59 -4.81 -20.79
N THR A 691 9.06 -3.61 -20.53
CA THR A 691 9.69 -2.35 -20.95
C THR A 691 11.07 -2.18 -20.32
N HIS A 692 11.18 -2.38 -19.00
CA HIS A 692 12.45 -2.26 -18.28
C HIS A 692 13.51 -3.25 -18.79
N GLU A 693 13.10 -4.51 -19.01
CA GLU A 693 13.98 -5.54 -19.57
C GLU A 693 14.46 -5.19 -20.97
N ARG A 694 13.54 -4.80 -21.87
CA ARG A 694 13.85 -4.44 -23.26
C ARG A 694 14.84 -3.28 -23.36
N VAL A 695 14.67 -2.26 -22.51
CA VAL A 695 15.61 -1.13 -22.42
C VAL A 695 17.01 -1.64 -22.05
N GLY A 696 17.12 -2.51 -21.05
CA GLY A 696 18.39 -3.10 -20.64
C GLY A 696 19.06 -3.97 -21.72
N LEU A 697 18.25 -4.69 -22.50
CA LEU A 697 18.75 -5.59 -23.56
C LEU A 697 19.00 -4.91 -24.90
N GLY A 698 18.49 -3.71 -25.12
CA GLY A 698 18.56 -3.00 -26.40
C GLY A 698 19.97 -2.73 -26.93
N VAL A 699 20.99 -2.75 -26.06
CA VAL A 699 22.40 -2.64 -26.47
C VAL A 699 22.94 -3.93 -27.09
N PHE A 700 22.39 -5.09 -26.73
CA PHE A 700 22.74 -6.38 -27.33
C PHE A 700 21.94 -6.68 -28.59
N ASP A 701 20.70 -6.18 -28.64
CA ASP A 701 19.77 -6.32 -29.75
C ASP A 701 18.92 -5.05 -29.90
N PRO A 702 19.27 -4.14 -30.83
CA PRO A 702 18.54 -2.90 -31.05
C PRO A 702 17.07 -3.08 -31.45
N GLU A 703 16.66 -4.23 -32.00
CA GLU A 703 15.26 -4.47 -32.37
C GLU A 703 14.34 -4.49 -31.14
N LEU A 704 14.87 -4.87 -29.97
CA LEU A 704 14.12 -4.85 -28.70
C LEU A 704 13.69 -3.45 -28.26
N LEU A 705 14.34 -2.40 -28.77
CA LEU A 705 13.97 -1.00 -28.49
C LEU A 705 12.72 -0.55 -29.28
N SER A 706 12.27 -1.33 -30.27
CA SER A 706 11.03 -1.07 -30.97
C SER A 706 9.84 -1.14 -30.01
N GLY A 707 8.90 -0.20 -30.12
CA GLY A 707 7.71 -0.12 -29.26
C GLY A 707 7.94 0.42 -27.84
N VAL A 708 9.18 0.51 -27.34
CA VAL A 708 9.47 1.00 -25.96
C VAL A 708 8.97 2.43 -25.73
N ARG A 709 9.13 3.32 -26.71
CA ARG A 709 8.63 4.70 -26.62
C ARG A 709 7.11 4.76 -26.48
N GLU A 710 6.41 3.87 -27.17
CA GLU A 710 4.96 3.75 -27.11
C GLU A 710 4.52 3.22 -25.75
N ALA A 711 5.15 2.15 -25.25
CA ALA A 711 4.88 1.59 -23.93
C ALA A 711 5.11 2.62 -22.80
N LEU A 712 6.21 3.38 -22.85
CA LEU A 712 6.47 4.46 -21.88
C LEU A 712 5.37 5.52 -21.93
N GLY A 713 4.97 5.96 -23.12
CA GLY A 713 3.88 6.93 -23.28
C GLY A 713 2.53 6.42 -22.76
N MET A 714 2.22 5.13 -22.95
CA MET A 714 1.03 4.49 -22.39
C MET A 714 1.04 4.52 -20.86
N MET A 715 2.14 4.09 -20.24
CA MET A 715 2.26 4.03 -18.77
C MET A 715 2.28 5.41 -18.11
N GLU A 716 2.96 6.39 -18.72
CA GLU A 716 3.05 7.75 -18.20
C GLU A 716 1.71 8.50 -18.28
N GLY A 717 0.89 8.14 -19.27
CA GLY A 717 -0.46 8.68 -19.47
C GLY A 717 -1.54 7.94 -18.68
N SER A 718 -1.20 6.96 -17.84
CA SER A 718 -2.17 6.15 -17.13
C SER A 718 -2.33 6.53 -15.65
N ALA A 719 -3.30 5.92 -14.97
CA ALA A 719 -3.70 6.26 -13.59
C ALA A 719 -3.10 5.33 -12.52
N GLU A 720 -2.53 4.21 -12.93
CA GLU A 720 -1.93 3.19 -12.06
C GLU A 720 -0.59 3.60 -11.45
N PRO A 721 0.33 4.32 -12.14
CA PRO A 721 1.61 4.69 -11.56
C PRO A 721 1.42 5.48 -10.25
N THR A 722 2.07 5.00 -9.19
CA THR A 722 2.25 5.79 -7.98
C THR A 722 3.38 6.81 -8.19
N VAL A 723 3.64 7.65 -7.20
CA VAL A 723 4.84 8.52 -7.21
C VAL A 723 6.15 7.73 -7.37
N HIS A 724 6.21 6.51 -6.83
CA HIS A 724 7.34 5.59 -7.01
C HIS A 724 7.44 5.09 -8.45
N GLY A 725 6.32 4.66 -9.03
CA GLY A 725 6.26 4.21 -10.42
C GLY A 725 6.66 5.28 -11.41
N LYS A 726 6.14 6.51 -11.24
CA LYS A 726 6.52 7.65 -12.10
C LYS A 726 8.01 7.95 -12.02
N ARG A 727 8.59 7.88 -10.82
CA ARG A 727 10.03 8.03 -10.64
C ARG A 727 10.81 6.93 -11.36
N LEU A 728 10.36 5.67 -11.30
CA LEU A 728 10.98 4.58 -12.06
C LEU A 728 10.86 4.82 -13.57
N LEU A 729 9.68 5.20 -14.08
CA LEU A 729 9.46 5.49 -15.50
C LEU A 729 10.40 6.59 -16.01
N ASP A 730 10.65 7.64 -15.22
CA ASP A 730 11.64 8.66 -15.55
C ASP A 730 13.06 8.11 -15.69
N VAL A 731 13.46 7.19 -14.80
CA VAL A 731 14.75 6.48 -14.89
C VAL A 731 14.81 5.64 -16.16
N VAL A 732 13.78 4.81 -16.42
CA VAL A 732 13.72 3.95 -17.61
C VAL A 732 13.74 4.76 -18.91
N ARG A 733 13.04 5.90 -18.96
CA ARG A 733 13.03 6.81 -20.11
C ARG A 733 14.42 7.39 -20.40
N LYS A 734 15.17 7.75 -19.34
CA LYS A 734 16.54 8.24 -19.47
C LYS A 734 17.47 7.15 -20.01
N GLU A 735 17.39 5.94 -19.47
CA GLU A 735 18.16 4.79 -19.95
C GLU A 735 17.84 4.45 -21.41
N PHE A 736 16.55 4.44 -21.78
CA PHE A 736 16.09 4.23 -23.15
C PHE A 736 16.72 5.21 -24.13
N SER A 737 16.74 6.50 -23.78
CA SER A 737 17.36 7.55 -24.60
C SER A 737 18.86 7.30 -24.80
N GLY A 738 19.55 6.81 -23.76
CA GLY A 738 20.95 6.39 -23.83
C GLY A 738 21.17 5.19 -24.75
N ALA A 739 20.34 4.15 -24.61
CA ALA A 739 20.39 2.94 -25.43
C ALA A 739 20.15 3.22 -26.92
N GLN A 740 19.17 4.06 -27.26
CA GLN A 740 18.94 4.50 -28.64
C GLN A 740 20.16 5.21 -29.23
N GLY A 741 20.76 6.13 -28.47
CA GLY A 741 21.97 6.83 -28.90
C GLY A 741 23.17 5.91 -29.13
N ALA A 742 23.32 4.85 -28.32
CA ALA A 742 24.35 3.83 -28.52
C ALA A 742 24.09 2.99 -29.79
N ALA A 743 22.86 2.54 -30.01
CA ALA A 743 22.49 1.78 -31.20
C ALA A 743 22.69 2.56 -32.51
N MET A 744 22.36 3.86 -32.52
CA MET A 744 22.60 4.73 -33.68
C MET A 744 24.10 4.91 -34.00
N ARG A 745 24.96 4.97 -32.98
CA ARG A 745 26.42 5.05 -33.17
C ARG A 745 27.00 3.76 -33.72
N ALA A 746 26.48 2.60 -33.30
CA ALA A 746 26.91 1.29 -33.79
C ALA A 746 26.46 1.00 -35.24
N SER A 747 25.36 1.62 -35.70
CA SER A 747 24.80 1.45 -37.04
C SER A 747 25.27 2.51 -38.06
N SER A 748 25.96 3.57 -37.61
CA SER A 748 26.54 4.57 -38.50
C SER A 748 27.83 4.02 -39.12
N PRO A 749 27.96 3.90 -40.47
CA PRO A 749 29.22 3.52 -41.08
C PRO A 749 30.25 4.60 -40.75
N GLY A 750 31.31 4.23 -40.04
CA GLY A 750 32.43 5.14 -39.80
C GLY A 750 32.94 5.71 -41.12
N PRO A 751 33.37 6.99 -41.18
CA PRO A 751 33.91 7.54 -42.41
C PRO A 751 35.04 6.64 -42.87
N GLY A 752 34.90 6.10 -44.09
CA GLY A 752 35.94 5.30 -44.72
C GLY A 752 37.25 6.05 -44.61
N LYS A 753 38.25 5.40 -44.01
CA LYS A 753 39.64 5.77 -44.22
C LYS A 753 39.95 5.44 -45.68
N ASP A 754 39.74 6.42 -46.55
CA ASP A 754 40.55 6.55 -47.76
C ASP A 754 41.76 7.44 -47.40
N ASP A 755 42.93 6.87 -47.66
CA ASP A 755 44.33 7.33 -47.50
C ASP A 755 44.99 7.33 -46.11
#